data_AF-M4EMD3-F1
#
_entry.id   AF-M4EMD3-F1
#
_cell.length_a   1.000
_cell.length_b   1.000
_cell.length_c   1.000
_cell.angle_alpha   90.00
_cell.angle_beta   90.00
_cell.angle_gamma   90.00
#
_symmetry.space_group_name_H-M   'P 1'
#
loop_
_entity.id
_entity.type
_entity.pdbx_description
1 polymer ?
#
loop_
_entity_poly.entity_id
_entity_poly.type
_entity_poly.pdbx_seq_one_letter_code
_entity_poly.pdbx_strand_id
1 'polypeptide(L)'
;MASRFQEASLVTSPSYPNAVAWSSENLIAVAAGHLVIILNPALPSGPRGVISVPNAEPYQIGKVRYEDLLSGGLLPSSLKRERHPSVRSLSWSHLGMSQNYGCLLAVCSAEGRVKLYRPPFSDFSADWLEIADVSDLLFENLLSINFGESNNPSSTSLSNKDQVVQPDHEDDERIPILRTRKRRKTSLDNINLREMDISDQASCSKQDNQTVLAIELYEQPSNAHNCHSLPKAPKKCSREISPEKYVSREALLSSLSVAWSSLLTFSTEGSSCQNLLRFSLLAIGSKSGCVSIWKVHAPESYHIERGNVSPNVELTAIIQAHSSWVSTMSWGISGCDSSNPQMLLVTGSCDGSVKIWMSNKEDLQKSVEVYTSSFFLLKQVVAVNLVPVSTLSFVVNNYSDEMRLAIGKGSGSFEVWKCEISTRKFEQVASTNAHDQVVTGLAWSYDGRCLYSCSQDNYVRNWILSENTISEVPIPANTPGLSSTSDLPDDFLSCLGVALSPGNLAVALVRSFNIELLNPMYEARSQKAAVEFIWNGAQQCGESEYCSETITEAILGFSKNEYAYWESNLLWSLKEFKDYNKPLVLWDMIAAMLAFKQSMPEFVELVTTKWLSVSYLGFHADIPMEDLVPKISKRFSDVPSRLLHILNVISRRVMLSELKTDEINRKLQGQRMNNEEETDLWLKLLQESERELRERLVGLSFSAYLTAESAPSTGNWHPAGLAQMQQWVEINHDIVDNQLQTLSLEVKSSLTRSSSNSTETALEEETCPYCAAPVHFKSPEEAVCQAPHQKKKKERCDQGHKLERCCVSMQVCPPTPLWFCKCCNRLTLELAPEALFTLPSFPNDLKWLPEYSFSKVAFKPFCLFCGILLQRKQPEFLLSASPV
;
A
#
# COMPACT_ATOMS: atom_id res chain seq x y z
N MET A 1 -19.75 22.59 1.89
CA MET A 1 -18.76 21.59 1.45
C MET A 1 -17.40 22.03 1.94
N ALA A 2 -16.53 21.09 2.33
CA ALA A 2 -15.12 21.40 2.60
C ALA A 2 -14.44 21.82 1.29
N SER A 3 -13.48 22.74 1.35
CA SER A 3 -12.73 23.11 0.15
C SER A 3 -11.75 22.01 -0.24
N ARG A 4 -11.63 21.78 -1.55
CA ARG A 4 -10.75 20.77 -2.13
C ARG A 4 -9.45 21.44 -2.51
N PHE A 5 -8.32 20.78 -2.27
CA PHE A 5 -7.04 21.30 -2.73
C PHE A 5 -6.62 20.72 -4.09
N GLN A 6 -7.15 19.54 -4.46
CA GLN A 6 -6.78 18.85 -5.68
C GLN A 6 -7.87 17.86 -6.09
N GLU A 7 -7.98 17.60 -7.38
CA GLU A 7 -8.89 16.61 -7.94
C GLU A 7 -8.29 15.90 -9.15
N ALA A 8 -8.73 14.66 -9.39
CA ALA A 8 -8.38 13.88 -10.58
C ALA A 8 -9.62 13.19 -11.17
N SER A 9 -9.90 13.45 -12.45
CA SER A 9 -11.04 12.82 -13.15
C SER A 9 -10.77 11.35 -13.49
N LEU A 10 -11.83 10.54 -13.47
CA LEU A 10 -11.83 9.12 -13.82
C LEU A 10 -12.72 8.87 -15.03
N VAL A 11 -12.22 8.01 -15.93
CA VAL A 11 -12.89 7.64 -17.19
C VAL A 11 -14.12 6.75 -16.95
N THR A 12 -14.14 6.05 -15.81
CA THR A 12 -15.16 5.08 -15.42
C THR A 12 -15.60 5.32 -13.97
N SER A 13 -16.85 4.96 -13.66
CA SER A 13 -17.41 5.09 -12.31
C SER A 13 -17.12 3.82 -11.49
N PRO A 14 -16.85 3.94 -10.18
CA PRO A 14 -16.82 2.78 -9.29
C PRO A 14 -18.21 2.17 -9.12
N SER A 15 -18.27 0.87 -8.85
CA SER A 15 -19.53 0.14 -8.61
C SER A 15 -19.69 -0.41 -7.19
N TYR A 16 -18.60 -0.54 -6.43
CA TYR A 16 -18.59 -1.23 -5.15
C TYR A 16 -18.08 -0.32 -4.02
N PRO A 17 -18.49 -0.57 -2.76
CA PRO A 17 -17.92 0.08 -1.58
C PRO A 17 -16.40 -0.08 -1.48
N ASN A 18 -15.76 0.82 -0.74
CA ASN A 18 -14.32 0.85 -0.50
C ASN A 18 -13.49 0.82 -1.79
N ALA A 19 -13.90 1.61 -2.79
CA ALA A 19 -13.30 1.61 -4.12
C ALA A 19 -11.90 2.23 -4.21
N VAL A 20 -11.34 2.72 -3.10
CA VAL A 20 -10.05 3.41 -3.05
C VAL A 20 -9.15 2.82 -1.99
N ALA A 21 -7.87 2.68 -2.30
CA ALA A 21 -6.85 2.27 -1.35
C ALA A 21 -5.59 3.12 -1.55
N TRP A 22 -5.04 3.63 -0.44
CA TRP A 22 -3.78 4.38 -0.43
C TRP A 22 -2.65 3.46 0.03
N SER A 23 -1.58 3.40 -0.76
CA SER A 23 -0.44 2.54 -0.49
C SER A 23 0.56 3.20 0.46
N SER A 24 1.38 2.36 1.10
CA SER A 24 2.50 2.80 1.91
C SER A 24 3.63 3.48 1.14
N GLU A 25 3.59 3.51 -0.20
CA GLU A 25 4.53 4.22 -1.10
C GLU A 25 3.98 5.53 -1.69
N ASN A 26 2.85 6.02 -1.16
CA ASN A 26 2.13 7.20 -1.65
C ASN A 26 1.54 7.06 -3.06
N LEU A 27 1.02 5.88 -3.40
CA LEU A 27 0.21 5.68 -4.60
C LEU A 27 -1.24 5.39 -4.20
N ILE A 28 -2.18 5.82 -5.03
CA ILE A 28 -3.61 5.59 -4.81
C ILE A 28 -4.12 4.69 -5.91
N ALA A 29 -4.74 3.57 -5.54
CA ALA A 29 -5.48 2.72 -6.47
C ALA A 29 -6.97 3.03 -6.35
N VAL A 30 -7.63 3.24 -7.49
CA VAL A 30 -9.07 3.44 -7.58
C VAL A 30 -9.69 2.38 -8.49
N ALA A 31 -10.65 1.63 -7.96
CA ALA A 31 -11.51 0.72 -8.71
C ALA A 31 -12.53 1.53 -9.51
N ALA A 32 -12.45 1.49 -10.83
CA ALA A 32 -13.30 2.26 -11.72
C ALA A 32 -13.86 1.33 -12.81
N GLY A 33 -14.91 0.58 -12.48
CA GLY A 33 -15.46 -0.46 -13.37
C GLY A 33 -14.43 -1.55 -13.69
N HIS A 34 -14.14 -1.77 -14.97
CA HIS A 34 -13.15 -2.76 -15.45
C HIS A 34 -11.69 -2.32 -15.31
N LEU A 35 -11.45 -1.08 -14.89
CA LEU A 35 -10.12 -0.51 -14.75
C LEU A 35 -9.76 -0.29 -13.27
N VAL A 36 -8.49 -0.48 -12.93
CA VAL A 36 -7.89 0.12 -11.74
C VAL A 36 -6.98 1.25 -12.19
N ILE A 37 -7.24 2.45 -11.71
CA ILE A 37 -6.45 3.64 -12.02
C ILE A 37 -5.50 3.89 -10.85
N ILE A 38 -4.20 3.95 -11.13
CA ILE A 38 -3.15 4.24 -10.15
C ILE A 38 -2.75 5.71 -10.28
N LEU A 39 -2.92 6.50 -9.23
CA LEU A 39 -2.59 7.92 -9.17
C LEU A 39 -1.41 8.17 -8.24
N ASN A 40 -0.66 9.24 -8.52
CA ASN A 40 0.31 9.81 -7.60
C ASN A 40 -0.20 11.18 -7.14
N PRO A 41 -0.51 11.38 -5.85
CA PRO A 41 -0.99 12.66 -5.33
C PRO A 41 -0.07 13.86 -5.64
N ALA A 42 1.23 13.62 -5.80
CA ALA A 42 2.18 14.69 -6.18
C ALA A 42 2.02 15.16 -7.64
N LEU A 43 1.43 14.35 -8.50
CA LEU A 43 1.24 14.59 -9.93
C LEU A 43 -0.14 14.03 -10.33
N PRO A 44 -1.23 14.76 -10.04
CA PRO A 44 -2.60 14.28 -10.28
C PRO A 44 -2.96 14.28 -11.77
N SER A 45 -2.16 14.94 -12.62
CA SER A 45 -2.38 15.07 -14.05
C SER A 45 -2.10 13.75 -14.77
N GLY A 46 -3.12 12.89 -14.82
CA GLY A 46 -3.12 11.61 -15.52
C GLY A 46 -2.69 10.40 -14.67
N PRO A 47 -3.08 9.19 -15.08
CA PRO A 47 -2.76 7.97 -14.35
C PRO A 47 -1.26 7.67 -14.37
N ARG A 48 -0.70 7.36 -13.20
CA ARG A 48 0.66 6.82 -13.05
C ARG A 48 0.75 5.36 -13.53
N GLY A 49 -0.37 4.66 -13.55
CA GLY A 49 -0.51 3.35 -14.14
C GLY A 49 -1.97 2.90 -14.22
N VAL A 50 -2.23 1.85 -15.01
CA VAL A 50 -3.57 1.30 -15.22
C VAL A 50 -3.51 -0.23 -15.12
N ILE A 51 -4.57 -0.85 -14.59
CA ILE A 51 -4.82 -2.29 -14.70
C ILE A 51 -6.14 -2.45 -15.43
N SER A 52 -6.14 -3.25 -16.50
CA SER A 52 -7.37 -3.69 -17.17
C SER A 52 -7.73 -5.09 -16.71
N VAL A 53 -8.92 -5.26 -16.15
CA VAL A 53 -9.42 -6.57 -15.70
C VAL A 53 -10.06 -7.29 -16.89
N PRO A 54 -9.52 -8.43 -17.34
CA PRO A 54 -10.12 -9.20 -18.42
C PRO A 54 -11.37 -9.95 -17.94
N ASN A 55 -12.21 -10.37 -18.88
CA ASN A 55 -13.24 -11.38 -18.61
C ASN A 55 -12.56 -12.72 -18.28
N ALA A 56 -13.00 -13.38 -17.22
CA ALA A 56 -12.51 -14.69 -16.82
C ALA A 56 -13.43 -15.81 -17.33
N GLU A 57 -12.82 -16.92 -17.75
CA GLU A 57 -13.57 -18.14 -18.04
C GLU A 57 -14.01 -18.84 -16.74
N PRO A 58 -15.22 -19.40 -16.67
CA PRO A 58 -15.67 -20.11 -15.47
C PRO A 58 -14.83 -21.37 -15.23
N TYR A 59 -14.54 -21.67 -13.95
CA TYR A 59 -13.84 -22.90 -13.58
C TYR A 59 -14.68 -24.14 -13.88
N GLN A 60 -14.04 -25.18 -14.40
CA GLN A 60 -14.67 -26.47 -14.67
C GLN A 60 -14.87 -27.28 -13.36
N ILE A 61 -15.88 -26.92 -12.57
CA ILE A 61 -16.16 -27.52 -11.25
C ILE A 61 -17.07 -28.75 -11.26
N GLY A 62 -17.61 -29.11 -12.44
CA GLY A 62 -18.51 -30.23 -12.66
C GLY A 62 -19.70 -29.83 -13.53
N LYS A 63 -20.49 -30.82 -13.98
CA LYS A 63 -21.66 -30.58 -14.83
C LYS A 63 -22.94 -30.97 -14.09
N VAL A 64 -23.92 -30.07 -14.07
CA VAL A 64 -25.27 -30.37 -13.56
C VAL A 64 -26.16 -30.83 -14.71
N ARG A 65 -27.05 -31.79 -14.45
CA ARG A 65 -28.01 -32.26 -15.45
C ARG A 65 -28.99 -31.16 -15.82
N TYR A 66 -29.41 -31.14 -17.09
CA TYR A 66 -30.35 -30.13 -17.59
C TYR A 66 -31.67 -30.11 -16.80
N GLU A 67 -32.14 -31.29 -16.40
CA GLU A 67 -33.39 -31.48 -15.62
C GLU A 67 -33.31 -30.82 -14.23
N ASP A 68 -32.11 -30.73 -13.67
CA ASP A 68 -31.87 -30.20 -12.32
C ASP A 68 -31.50 -28.71 -12.32
N LEU A 69 -31.36 -28.05 -13.49
CA LEU A 69 -31.01 -26.62 -13.57
C LEU A 69 -32.07 -25.69 -12.95
N LEU A 70 -33.33 -26.13 -12.92
CA LEU A 70 -34.44 -25.38 -12.33
C LEU A 70 -34.63 -25.67 -10.83
N SER A 71 -33.79 -26.52 -10.24
CA SER A 71 -33.78 -26.74 -8.79
C SER A 71 -33.35 -25.46 -8.06
N GLY A 72 -34.02 -25.14 -6.96
CA GLY A 72 -33.73 -23.95 -6.17
C GLY A 72 -32.29 -23.97 -5.65
N GLY A 73 -31.53 -22.91 -5.91
CA GLY A 73 -30.14 -22.76 -5.47
C GLY A 73 -29.14 -22.50 -6.60
N LEU A 74 -29.44 -22.96 -7.83
CA LEU A 74 -28.67 -22.63 -9.04
C LEU A 74 -29.13 -21.29 -9.63
N LEU A 75 -29.19 -20.25 -8.81
CA LEU A 75 -29.27 -18.90 -9.37
C LEU A 75 -28.00 -18.67 -10.18
N PRO A 76 -28.07 -18.04 -11.37
CA PRO A 76 -26.87 -17.70 -12.12
C PRO A 76 -25.96 -16.89 -11.21
N SER A 77 -24.76 -17.42 -10.96
CA SER A 77 -23.75 -16.84 -10.06
C SER A 77 -23.31 -15.43 -10.44
N SER A 78 -23.66 -15.03 -11.66
CA SER A 78 -23.80 -13.67 -12.11
C SER A 78 -25.24 -13.44 -12.61
N LEU A 79 -26.08 -12.79 -11.80
CA LEU A 79 -26.97 -11.81 -12.39
C LEU A 79 -26.03 -10.75 -12.96
N LYS A 80 -25.65 -10.88 -14.24
CA LYS A 80 -24.90 -9.85 -15.00
C LYS A 80 -25.77 -8.59 -15.05
N ARG A 81 -25.84 -7.85 -13.94
CA ARG A 81 -26.33 -6.48 -13.93
C ARG A 81 -25.35 -5.60 -14.72
N GLU A 82 -24.08 -6.00 -14.76
CA GLU A 82 -23.01 -5.34 -15.50
C GLU A 82 -22.62 -6.14 -16.75
N ARG A 83 -22.51 -5.44 -17.89
CA ARG A 83 -22.15 -6.03 -19.20
C ARG A 83 -20.64 -6.29 -19.35
N HIS A 84 -19.83 -5.76 -18.43
CA HIS A 84 -18.37 -5.73 -18.48
C HIS A 84 -17.79 -6.21 -17.14
N PRO A 85 -16.54 -6.71 -17.12
CA PRO A 85 -15.89 -7.13 -15.89
C PRO A 85 -15.70 -5.91 -14.99
N SER A 86 -15.69 -6.09 -13.68
CA SER A 86 -15.57 -4.96 -12.75
C SER A 86 -14.73 -5.32 -11.55
N VAL A 87 -14.01 -4.36 -11.01
CA VAL A 87 -13.22 -4.49 -9.79
C VAL A 87 -14.15 -4.38 -8.59
N ARG A 88 -14.15 -5.38 -7.72
CA ARG A 88 -14.98 -5.44 -6.51
C ARG A 88 -14.22 -5.02 -5.26
N SER A 89 -12.96 -5.40 -5.12
CA SER A 89 -12.15 -5.13 -3.93
C SER A 89 -10.68 -5.00 -4.28
N LEU A 90 -9.99 -4.10 -3.59
CA LEU A 90 -8.57 -3.76 -3.77
C LEU A 90 -7.87 -3.76 -2.42
N SER A 91 -6.62 -4.20 -2.40
CA SER A 91 -5.78 -4.06 -1.21
C SER A 91 -4.30 -3.98 -1.59
N TRP A 92 -3.56 -3.09 -0.94
CA TRP A 92 -2.12 -2.91 -1.09
C TRP A 92 -1.34 -3.79 -0.13
N SER A 93 -0.31 -4.46 -0.62
CA SER A 93 0.68 -5.09 0.26
C SER A 93 1.53 -4.04 0.96
N HIS A 94 2.24 -4.46 2.01
CA HIS A 94 3.29 -3.63 2.61
C HIS A 94 4.41 -3.30 1.61
N LEU A 95 5.14 -2.21 1.87
CA LEU A 95 6.35 -1.84 1.13
C LEU A 95 7.41 -2.94 1.22
N GLY A 96 8.12 -3.20 0.12
CA GLY A 96 9.21 -4.17 0.04
C GLY A 96 8.81 -5.56 -0.47
N MET A 97 7.56 -5.73 -0.92
CA MET A 97 7.03 -7.00 -1.43
C MET A 97 7.33 -7.24 -2.90
N SER A 98 7.59 -6.20 -3.69
CA SER A 98 8.02 -6.33 -5.09
C SER A 98 9.55 -6.32 -5.21
N GLN A 99 10.08 -6.81 -6.36
CA GLN A 99 11.54 -6.84 -6.64
C GLN A 99 12.20 -5.45 -6.69
N ASN A 100 11.44 -4.41 -7.00
CA ASN A 100 11.88 -3.02 -6.96
C ASN A 100 11.59 -2.34 -5.61
N TYR A 101 11.27 -3.11 -4.57
CA TYR A 101 10.95 -2.65 -3.21
C TYR A 101 9.62 -1.88 -3.05
N GLY A 102 8.82 -1.79 -4.10
CA GLY A 102 7.47 -1.20 -4.05
C GLY A 102 6.43 -2.11 -3.40
N CYS A 103 5.17 -1.65 -3.46
CA CYS A 103 4.00 -2.42 -3.06
C CYS A 103 3.49 -3.32 -4.20
N LEU A 104 2.81 -4.40 -3.84
CA LEU A 104 1.98 -5.21 -4.73
C LEU A 104 0.52 -4.84 -4.53
N LEU A 105 -0.28 -4.96 -5.59
CA LEU A 105 -1.72 -4.74 -5.52
C LEU A 105 -2.46 -6.06 -5.73
N ALA A 106 -3.32 -6.42 -4.78
CA ALA A 106 -4.29 -7.50 -4.98
C ALA A 106 -5.60 -6.91 -5.53
N VAL A 107 -6.07 -7.47 -6.64
CA VAL A 107 -7.30 -7.04 -7.30
C VAL A 107 -8.28 -8.20 -7.32
N CYS A 108 -9.45 -8.00 -6.72
CA CYS A 108 -10.57 -8.93 -6.77
C CYS A 108 -11.61 -8.43 -7.79
N SER A 109 -11.88 -9.24 -8.81
CA SER A 109 -12.93 -8.98 -9.79
C SER A 109 -14.31 -9.39 -9.28
N ALA A 110 -15.38 -8.84 -9.86
CA ALA A 110 -16.76 -9.23 -9.54
C ALA A 110 -17.10 -10.67 -9.96
N GLU A 111 -16.31 -11.26 -10.86
CA GLU A 111 -16.39 -12.67 -11.25
C GLU A 111 -15.75 -13.60 -10.20
N GLY A 112 -15.10 -13.04 -9.18
CA GLY A 112 -14.49 -13.77 -8.08
C GLY A 112 -13.06 -14.23 -8.32
N ARG A 113 -12.36 -13.62 -9.29
CA ARG A 113 -10.91 -13.83 -9.52
C ARG A 113 -10.08 -12.84 -8.70
N VAL A 114 -9.03 -13.34 -8.06
CA VAL A 114 -8.03 -12.55 -7.32
C VAL A 114 -6.66 -12.72 -7.97
N LYS A 115 -6.14 -11.59 -8.47
CA LYS A 115 -4.83 -11.52 -9.13
C LYS A 115 -3.93 -10.53 -8.42
N LEU A 116 -2.63 -10.82 -8.43
CA LEU A 116 -1.60 -9.94 -7.92
C LEU A 116 -0.94 -9.17 -9.06
N TYR A 117 -0.78 -7.87 -8.87
CA TYR A 117 -0.17 -6.96 -9.81
C TYR A 117 1.02 -6.24 -9.19
N ARG A 118 1.99 -5.91 -10.04
CA ARG A 118 3.14 -5.07 -9.69
C ARG A 118 3.29 -3.91 -10.67
N PRO A 119 3.99 -2.83 -10.28
CA PRO A 119 4.29 -1.74 -11.20
C PRO A 119 5.09 -2.23 -12.43
N PRO A 120 4.90 -1.60 -13.60
CA PRO A 120 5.62 -1.95 -14.82
C PRO A 120 7.12 -1.81 -14.66
N PHE A 121 7.83 -2.71 -15.33
CA PHE A 121 9.30 -2.76 -15.31
C PHE A 121 9.93 -1.99 -16.47
N SER A 122 9.26 -1.96 -17.62
CA SER A 122 9.68 -1.21 -18.82
C SER A 122 9.23 0.23 -18.75
N ASP A 123 10.13 1.14 -19.13
CA ASP A 123 9.88 2.59 -19.06
C ASP A 123 8.69 3.03 -19.94
N PHE A 124 8.27 2.24 -20.93
CA PHE A 124 7.28 2.61 -21.96
C PHE A 124 5.84 2.13 -21.73
N SER A 125 5.48 1.56 -20.57
CA SER A 125 4.13 1.05 -20.31
C SER A 125 3.55 1.59 -19.00
N ALA A 126 2.35 2.14 -19.05
CA ALA A 126 1.56 2.47 -17.86
C ALA A 126 0.87 1.22 -17.27
N ASP A 127 0.79 0.14 -18.04
CA ASP A 127 0.08 -1.08 -17.65
C ASP A 127 0.84 -1.85 -16.56
N TRP A 128 0.16 -2.07 -15.45
CA TRP A 128 0.66 -2.91 -14.37
C TRP A 128 0.63 -4.38 -14.77
N LEU A 129 1.64 -5.12 -14.34
CA LEU A 129 1.87 -6.49 -14.78
C LEU A 129 1.30 -7.48 -13.77
N GLU A 130 0.53 -8.45 -14.26
CA GLU A 130 0.06 -9.60 -13.49
C GLU A 130 1.25 -10.52 -13.17
N ILE A 131 1.39 -10.91 -11.89
CA ILE A 131 2.50 -11.76 -11.42
C ILE A 131 2.05 -13.10 -10.84
N ALA A 132 0.80 -13.20 -10.39
CA ALA A 132 0.22 -14.41 -9.86
C ALA A 132 -1.31 -14.36 -9.93
N ASP A 133 -1.93 -15.46 -10.33
CA ASP A 133 -3.36 -15.70 -10.18
C ASP A 133 -3.58 -16.58 -8.94
N VAL A 134 -4.05 -15.99 -7.84
CA VAL A 134 -4.25 -16.69 -6.57
C VAL A 134 -5.51 -17.55 -6.61
N SER A 135 -6.49 -17.19 -7.45
CA SER A 135 -7.70 -17.98 -7.65
C SER A 135 -7.39 -19.29 -8.37
N ASP A 136 -6.49 -19.27 -9.36
CA ASP A 136 -6.04 -20.50 -10.02
C ASP A 136 -5.29 -21.42 -9.06
N LEU A 137 -4.42 -20.84 -8.21
CA LEU A 137 -3.77 -21.60 -7.13
C LEU A 137 -4.79 -22.19 -6.15
N LEU A 138 -5.84 -21.44 -5.78
CA LEU A 138 -6.91 -21.94 -4.91
C LEU A 138 -7.66 -23.11 -5.57
N PHE A 139 -7.98 -22.97 -6.85
CA PHE A 139 -8.68 -23.99 -7.63
C PHE A 139 -7.89 -25.30 -7.70
N GLU A 140 -6.60 -25.23 -8.02
CA GLU A 140 -5.73 -26.41 -8.06
C GLU A 140 -5.59 -27.08 -6.69
N ASN A 141 -5.45 -26.29 -5.62
CA ASN A 141 -5.42 -26.81 -4.24
C ASN A 141 -6.74 -27.51 -3.88
N LEU A 142 -7.89 -26.89 -4.14
CA LEU A 142 -9.20 -27.48 -3.87
C LEU A 142 -9.46 -28.73 -4.72
N LEU A 143 -9.02 -28.75 -5.98
CA LEU A 143 -9.09 -29.94 -6.83
C LEU A 143 -8.26 -31.10 -6.25
N SER A 144 -7.07 -30.81 -5.75
CA SER A 144 -6.17 -31.84 -5.19
C SER A 144 -6.81 -32.58 -3.99
N ILE A 145 -7.66 -31.89 -3.23
CA ILE A 145 -8.38 -32.44 -2.07
C ILE A 145 -9.84 -32.82 -2.37
N ASN A 146 -10.23 -32.85 -3.65
CA ASN A 146 -11.62 -33.08 -4.09
C ASN A 146 -12.64 -32.18 -3.36
N PHE A 147 -12.30 -30.90 -3.15
CA PHE A 147 -13.11 -29.92 -2.42
C PHE A 147 -13.47 -30.34 -0.98
N GLY A 148 -12.64 -31.18 -0.35
CA GLY A 148 -12.88 -31.70 1.00
C GLY A 148 -13.93 -32.81 1.06
N GLU A 149 -14.30 -33.39 -0.08
CA GLU A 149 -15.23 -34.52 -0.13
C GLU A 149 -14.51 -35.83 0.23
N SER A 150 -15.04 -36.58 1.20
CA SER A 150 -14.55 -37.93 1.50
C SER A 150 -14.95 -38.89 0.37
N ASN A 151 -13.99 -39.67 -0.13
CA ASN A 151 -14.22 -40.72 -1.12
C ASN A 151 -14.93 -41.94 -0.49
N ASN A 152 -16.16 -41.78 -0.02
CA ASN A 152 -17.05 -42.91 0.27
C ASN A 152 -18.24 -42.88 -0.70
N PRO A 153 -18.16 -43.59 -1.83
CA PRO A 153 -19.34 -43.89 -2.62
C PRO A 153 -19.99 -45.14 -2.03
N SER A 154 -20.73 -45.01 -0.92
CA SER A 154 -21.84 -45.89 -0.50
C SER A 154 -22.08 -45.85 1.01
N SER A 155 -23.20 -45.28 1.41
CA SER A 155 -24.05 -45.89 2.42
C SER A 155 -25.50 -45.64 2.02
N THR A 156 -26.00 -46.63 1.27
CA THR A 156 -27.35 -47.20 1.36
C THR A 156 -28.40 -46.37 2.10
N SER A 157 -29.44 -46.02 1.34
CA SER A 157 -30.83 -45.92 1.77
C SER A 157 -31.13 -46.85 2.96
N LEU A 158 -31.20 -46.30 4.16
CA LEU A 158 -31.80 -46.96 5.31
C LEU A 158 -33.25 -46.47 5.40
N SER A 159 -34.14 -47.37 5.01
CA SER A 159 -35.55 -47.34 5.31
C SER A 159 -35.76 -47.29 6.83
N ASN A 160 -36.26 -46.17 7.35
CA ASN A 160 -36.86 -46.16 8.68
C ASN A 160 -38.24 -46.81 8.60
N LYS A 161 -38.31 -48.09 8.95
CA LYS A 161 -39.51 -48.69 9.54
C LYS A 161 -39.48 -48.35 11.02
N ASP A 162 -40.16 -47.28 11.43
CA ASP A 162 -40.49 -47.09 12.83
C ASP A 162 -41.75 -47.87 13.16
N GLN A 163 -41.56 -48.83 14.06
CA GLN A 163 -42.62 -49.58 14.72
C GLN A 163 -43.42 -48.67 15.64
N VAL A 164 -44.72 -48.80 15.49
CA VAL A 164 -45.79 -48.27 16.33
C VAL A 164 -45.60 -48.71 17.78
N VAL A 165 -45.56 -47.74 18.70
CA VAL A 165 -45.99 -47.93 20.09
C VAL A 165 -46.94 -46.77 20.42
N GLN A 166 -48.18 -47.14 20.73
CA GLN A 166 -49.28 -46.25 21.12
C GLN A 166 -48.98 -45.54 22.45
N PRO A 167 -49.60 -44.38 22.67
CA PRO A 167 -50.32 -44.17 23.92
C PRO A 167 -51.79 -43.79 23.68
N ASP A 168 -52.61 -44.25 24.62
CA ASP A 168 -54.06 -44.19 24.65
C ASP A 168 -54.66 -42.78 24.69
N HIS A 169 -55.93 -42.75 24.28
CA HIS A 169 -56.88 -41.64 24.19
C HIS A 169 -57.30 -41.03 25.54
N GLU A 170 -57.72 -39.75 25.48
CA GLU A 170 -58.90 -39.08 26.08
C GLU A 170 -58.61 -37.56 26.00
N ASP A 171 -59.46 -36.60 25.60
CA ASP A 171 -60.82 -36.50 25.07
C ASP A 171 -60.98 -35.07 24.48
N ASP A 172 -61.89 -34.91 23.50
CA ASP A 172 -62.75 -33.75 23.17
C ASP A 172 -62.19 -32.29 23.09
N GLU A 173 -62.58 -31.38 22.18
CA GLU A 173 -63.68 -31.31 21.21
C GLU A 173 -63.43 -30.12 20.22
N ARG A 174 -64.00 -30.20 19.00
CA ARG A 174 -64.38 -29.13 18.03
C ARG A 174 -63.38 -28.56 16.98
N ILE A 175 -63.08 -29.37 15.95
CA ILE A 175 -63.63 -29.38 14.56
C ILE A 175 -64.31 -28.08 14.00
N PRO A 176 -64.30 -27.75 12.68
CA PRO A 176 -63.48 -28.20 11.53
C PRO A 176 -62.87 -27.10 10.65
N ILE A 177 -61.77 -27.47 9.98
CA ILE A 177 -61.44 -27.03 8.61
C ILE A 177 -61.92 -28.12 7.64
N LEU A 178 -62.67 -27.75 6.60
CA LEU A 178 -62.97 -28.56 5.41
C LEU A 178 -63.36 -27.58 4.28
N ARG A 179 -63.06 -27.75 3.00
CA ARG A 179 -62.21 -28.65 2.20
C ARG A 179 -62.35 -28.10 0.76
N THR A 180 -61.26 -28.14 0.01
CA THR A 180 -61.14 -28.45 -1.43
C THR A 180 -62.25 -28.01 -2.42
N ARG A 181 -61.84 -27.42 -3.56
CA ARG A 181 -62.13 -27.99 -4.91
C ARG A 181 -61.46 -27.22 -6.07
N LYS A 182 -60.87 -28.01 -6.97
CA LYS A 182 -60.55 -27.68 -8.37
C LYS A 182 -61.82 -27.34 -9.17
N ARG A 183 -61.76 -26.42 -10.15
CA ARG A 183 -62.40 -26.60 -11.49
C ARG A 183 -61.95 -25.56 -12.53
N ARG A 184 -62.05 -26.00 -13.80
CA ARG A 184 -61.66 -25.37 -15.07
C ARG A 184 -62.79 -24.52 -15.71
N LYS A 185 -62.39 -23.53 -16.52
CA LYS A 185 -62.88 -23.03 -17.85
C LYS A 185 -64.33 -22.53 -18.07
N THR A 186 -64.42 -21.66 -19.11
CA THR A 186 -65.55 -21.07 -19.90
C THR A 186 -65.99 -19.67 -19.42
N SER A 187 -66.06 -18.56 -20.17
CA SER A 187 -66.21 -18.11 -21.59
C SER A 187 -67.62 -17.57 -21.95
N LEU A 188 -67.64 -16.41 -22.63
CA LEU A 188 -68.76 -15.69 -23.33
C LEU A 188 -69.75 -14.92 -22.43
N ASP A 189 -70.32 -13.73 -22.75
CA ASP A 189 -70.30 -12.86 -23.94
C ASP A 189 -70.97 -11.48 -23.67
N ASN A 190 -70.58 -10.45 -24.45
CA ASN A 190 -71.32 -9.28 -25.02
C ASN A 190 -72.02 -8.26 -24.07
N ILE A 191 -72.03 -6.92 -24.29
CA ILE A 191 -72.42 -6.15 -25.49
C ILE A 191 -71.77 -4.73 -25.50
N ASN A 192 -71.54 -4.23 -26.72
CA ASN A 192 -70.98 -2.97 -27.22
C ASN A 192 -71.76 -1.66 -26.96
N LEU A 193 -71.08 -0.49 -27.12
CA LEU A 193 -71.28 0.57 -28.16
C LEU A 193 -70.42 1.83 -27.79
N ARG A 194 -69.38 2.19 -28.58
CA ARG A 194 -69.29 3.20 -29.70
C ARG A 194 -69.17 4.66 -29.19
N GLU A 195 -68.28 5.55 -29.65
CA GLU A 195 -67.73 5.94 -30.99
C GLU A 195 -66.32 6.58 -30.81
N MET A 196 -65.28 6.29 -31.63
CA MET A 196 -64.88 6.88 -32.95
C MET A 196 -64.38 8.34 -32.82
N ASP A 197 -63.23 8.81 -33.34
CA ASP A 197 -62.47 8.57 -34.58
C ASP A 197 -61.13 9.36 -34.53
N ILE A 198 -60.10 9.28 -35.40
CA ILE A 198 -59.56 8.37 -36.44
C ILE A 198 -58.23 9.00 -36.94
N SER A 199 -57.35 8.15 -37.47
CA SER A 199 -56.40 8.29 -38.61
C SER A 199 -54.94 8.00 -38.23
N ASP A 200 -54.41 6.80 -38.53
CA ASP A 200 -54.11 6.15 -39.84
C ASP A 200 -52.66 6.47 -40.27
N GLN A 201 -51.82 5.58 -40.78
CA GLN A 201 -51.95 4.23 -41.37
C GLN A 201 -50.51 3.63 -41.42
N ALA A 202 -50.27 2.38 -41.00
CA ALA A 202 -50.20 1.14 -41.80
C ALA A 202 -48.83 0.92 -42.51
N SER A 203 -48.23 -0.28 -42.66
CA SER A 203 -48.69 -1.68 -42.73
C SER A 203 -47.47 -2.63 -42.60
N CYS A 204 -47.46 -3.64 -41.73
CA CYS A 204 -47.79 -5.08 -41.93
C CYS A 204 -46.95 -5.89 -42.96
N SER A 205 -46.29 -6.97 -42.51
CA SER A 205 -46.67 -8.37 -42.82
C SER A 205 -45.81 -9.41 -42.08
N LYS A 206 -46.46 -10.47 -41.56
CA LYS A 206 -45.85 -11.71 -41.05
C LYS A 206 -45.72 -12.75 -42.16
N GLN A 207 -44.68 -13.59 -42.12
CA GLN A 207 -44.74 -14.97 -42.59
C GLN A 207 -43.68 -15.82 -41.87
N ASP A 208 -44.12 -16.97 -41.35
CA ASP A 208 -43.28 -18.06 -40.86
C ASP A 208 -42.51 -18.72 -42.01
N ASN A 209 -41.27 -19.16 -41.75
CA ASN A 209 -40.75 -20.45 -42.22
C ASN A 209 -39.41 -20.79 -41.54
N GLN A 210 -39.36 -22.00 -40.97
CA GLN A 210 -38.14 -22.70 -40.61
C GLN A 210 -37.35 -23.04 -41.88
N THR A 211 -36.06 -22.68 -41.94
CA THR A 211 -35.04 -23.50 -42.61
C THR A 211 -33.65 -23.12 -42.09
N VAL A 212 -32.96 -24.16 -41.62
CA VAL A 212 -31.53 -24.22 -41.32
C VAL A 212 -30.72 -23.84 -42.56
N LEU A 213 -29.87 -22.81 -42.49
CA LEU A 213 -28.73 -22.66 -43.39
C LEU A 213 -27.57 -21.97 -42.65
N ALA A 214 -26.42 -22.65 -42.70
CA ALA A 214 -25.12 -22.21 -42.22
C ALA A 214 -24.68 -20.92 -42.92
N ILE A 215 -23.98 -20.04 -42.18
CA ILE A 215 -23.20 -18.97 -42.78
C ILE A 215 -21.77 -19.11 -42.26
N GLU A 216 -20.90 -19.32 -43.24
CA GLU A 216 -19.47 -19.53 -43.16
C GLU A 216 -18.75 -18.27 -42.62
N LEU A 217 -17.84 -18.49 -41.67
CA LEU A 217 -16.90 -17.50 -41.20
C LEU A 217 -15.81 -17.30 -42.26
N TYR A 218 -15.58 -16.05 -42.66
CA TYR A 218 -14.42 -15.66 -43.46
C TYR A 218 -13.13 -15.82 -42.64
N GLU A 219 -12.33 -16.84 -42.98
CA GLU A 219 -10.94 -16.95 -42.54
C GLU A 219 -10.03 -16.10 -43.46
N GLN A 220 -9.20 -15.25 -42.87
CA GLN A 220 -8.00 -14.73 -43.53
C GLN A 220 -6.76 -15.54 -43.06
N PRO A 221 -5.88 -15.97 -43.97
CA PRO A 221 -4.76 -16.84 -43.63
C PRO A 221 -3.55 -16.02 -43.19
N SER A 222 -3.03 -16.27 -41.99
CA SER A 222 -1.68 -15.88 -41.59
C SER A 222 -0.79 -17.12 -41.48
N ASN A 223 0.32 -17.06 -42.21
CA ASN A 223 1.29 -18.12 -42.46
C ASN A 223 1.77 -18.88 -41.22
N ALA A 224 1.70 -20.21 -41.33
CA ALA A 224 2.31 -21.16 -40.42
C ALA A 224 3.78 -21.39 -40.77
N HIS A 225 4.68 -21.31 -39.78
CA HIS A 225 5.89 -22.14 -39.76
C HIS A 225 6.17 -22.65 -38.33
N ASN A 226 5.93 -23.96 -38.20
CA ASN A 226 6.57 -24.98 -37.37
C ASN A 226 6.53 -24.84 -35.84
N CYS A 227 5.48 -25.45 -35.29
CA CYS A 227 5.33 -25.93 -33.93
C CYS A 227 6.39 -26.99 -33.55
N HIS A 228 7.05 -26.81 -32.41
CA HIS A 228 7.37 -27.92 -31.53
C HIS A 228 6.19 -28.15 -30.59
N SER A 229 5.67 -29.37 -30.61
CA SER A 229 4.48 -29.82 -29.89
C SER A 229 4.67 -29.81 -28.37
N LEU A 230 3.92 -28.97 -27.67
CA LEU A 230 3.62 -29.14 -26.24
C LEU A 230 2.61 -30.30 -26.07
N PRO A 231 2.69 -31.09 -24.98
CA PRO A 231 1.84 -32.26 -24.80
C PRO A 231 0.37 -31.84 -24.61
N LYS A 232 -0.52 -32.56 -25.31
CA LYS A 232 -1.98 -32.41 -25.22
C LYS A 232 -2.45 -32.49 -23.77
N ALA A 233 -3.17 -31.47 -23.32
CA ALA A 233 -3.90 -31.50 -22.05
C ALA A 233 -4.82 -32.73 -21.99
N PRO A 234 -4.90 -33.45 -20.85
CA PRO A 234 -5.78 -34.59 -20.73
C PRO A 234 -7.24 -34.11 -20.76
N LYS A 235 -8.03 -34.64 -21.70
CA LYS A 235 -9.50 -34.55 -21.68
C LYS A 235 -10.02 -35.23 -20.40
N LYS A 236 -10.13 -34.51 -19.29
CA LYS A 236 -10.83 -34.99 -18.09
C LYS A 236 -12.33 -34.86 -18.33
N CYS A 237 -12.98 -36.01 -18.46
CA CYS A 237 -14.44 -36.17 -18.54
C CYS A 237 -15.08 -35.51 -17.29
N SER A 238 -15.87 -34.45 -17.49
CA SER A 238 -16.57 -33.73 -16.41
C SER A 238 -17.59 -34.67 -15.75
N ARG A 239 -17.35 -35.06 -14.50
CA ARG A 239 -18.30 -35.83 -13.69
C ARG A 239 -19.60 -35.04 -13.51
N GLU A 240 -20.73 -35.73 -13.64
CA GLU A 240 -22.04 -35.20 -13.25
C GLU A 240 -22.10 -35.04 -11.72
N ILE A 241 -22.53 -33.87 -11.26
CA ILE A 241 -22.63 -33.54 -9.82
C ILE A 241 -24.01 -32.97 -9.49
N SER A 242 -24.41 -33.07 -8.22
CA SER A 242 -25.68 -32.49 -7.76
C SER A 242 -25.62 -30.95 -7.79
N PRO A 243 -26.77 -30.27 -7.97
CA PRO A 243 -26.90 -28.81 -7.85
C PRO A 243 -26.24 -28.22 -6.60
N GLU A 244 -26.51 -28.82 -5.44
CA GLU A 244 -25.97 -28.35 -4.15
C GLU A 244 -24.44 -28.40 -4.10
N LYS A 245 -23.84 -29.46 -4.65
CA LYS A 245 -22.37 -29.58 -4.75
C LYS A 245 -21.79 -28.57 -5.74
N TYR A 246 -22.50 -28.28 -6.82
CA TYR A 246 -22.06 -27.26 -7.77
C TYR A 246 -22.03 -25.88 -7.09
N VAL A 247 -23.12 -25.51 -6.41
CA VAL A 247 -23.24 -24.21 -5.71
C VAL A 247 -22.20 -24.09 -4.60
N SER A 248 -21.94 -25.14 -3.82
CA SER A 248 -20.94 -25.09 -2.74
C SER A 248 -19.52 -24.90 -3.28
N ARG A 249 -19.15 -25.62 -4.35
CA ARG A 249 -17.84 -25.47 -5.01
C ARG A 249 -17.68 -24.09 -5.64
N GLU A 250 -18.72 -23.58 -6.27
CA GLU A 250 -18.73 -22.23 -6.85
C GLU A 250 -18.63 -21.15 -5.79
N ALA A 251 -19.33 -21.30 -4.67
CA ALA A 251 -19.30 -20.35 -3.56
C ALA A 251 -17.91 -20.28 -2.90
N LEU A 252 -17.18 -21.40 -2.83
CA LEU A 252 -15.81 -21.47 -2.34
C LEU A 252 -14.82 -20.71 -3.25
N LEU A 253 -14.97 -20.85 -4.56
CA LEU A 253 -14.09 -20.21 -5.55
C LEU A 253 -14.46 -18.76 -5.85
N SER A 254 -15.69 -18.34 -5.54
CA SER A 254 -16.15 -16.97 -5.77
C SER A 254 -15.63 -16.03 -4.67
N SER A 255 -14.45 -15.45 -4.88
CA SER A 255 -13.89 -14.43 -3.99
C SER A 255 -14.68 -13.11 -4.04
N LEU A 256 -14.71 -12.38 -2.93
CA LEU A 256 -15.46 -11.13 -2.80
C LEU A 256 -14.63 -9.98 -2.24
N SER A 257 -13.81 -10.25 -1.23
CA SER A 257 -13.03 -9.24 -0.51
C SER A 257 -11.59 -9.71 -0.35
N VAL A 258 -10.66 -8.75 -0.39
CA VAL A 258 -9.22 -9.00 -0.21
C VAL A 258 -8.64 -8.03 0.81
N ALA A 259 -7.70 -8.50 1.64
CA ALA A 259 -7.00 -7.67 2.60
C ALA A 259 -5.58 -8.18 2.85
N TRP A 260 -4.60 -7.27 2.78
CA TRP A 260 -3.20 -7.52 3.10
C TRP A 260 -2.85 -7.18 4.54
N SER A 261 -1.97 -7.99 5.14
CA SER A 261 -1.33 -7.68 6.41
C SER A 261 -0.08 -6.81 6.23
N SER A 262 0.50 -6.32 7.32
CA SER A 262 1.85 -5.75 7.25
C SER A 262 2.89 -6.82 6.89
N LEU A 263 4.12 -6.37 6.61
CA LEU A 263 5.27 -7.24 6.47
C LEU A 263 5.64 -7.82 7.83
N LEU A 264 5.79 -9.15 7.90
CA LEU A 264 6.25 -9.88 9.07
C LEU A 264 7.66 -10.37 8.84
N THR A 265 8.50 -10.22 9.86
CA THR A 265 9.92 -10.59 9.84
C THR A 265 10.20 -11.59 10.96
N PHE A 266 10.66 -12.79 10.61
CA PHE A 266 10.95 -13.86 11.56
C PHE A 266 12.41 -14.30 11.48
N SER A 267 13.06 -14.44 12.63
CA SER A 267 14.35 -15.14 12.75
C SER A 267 14.10 -16.64 12.93
N THR A 268 14.82 -17.46 12.18
CA THR A 268 14.81 -18.93 12.36
C THR A 268 15.97 -19.33 13.28
N GLU A 269 15.67 -19.65 14.53
CA GLU A 269 16.64 -20.28 15.44
C GLU A 269 16.74 -21.78 15.09
N GLY A 270 17.93 -22.27 14.72
CA GLY A 270 18.18 -23.72 14.59
C GLY A 270 19.04 -24.20 13.42
N SER A 271 19.50 -23.34 12.51
CA SER A 271 20.51 -23.71 11.50
C SER A 271 21.71 -22.78 11.56
N SER A 272 22.89 -23.28 11.20
CA SER A 272 24.13 -22.50 11.09
C SER A 272 24.00 -21.29 10.16
N CYS A 273 22.94 -21.25 9.34
CA CYS A 273 22.49 -20.13 8.53
C CYS A 273 21.03 -19.72 8.90
N GLN A 274 20.81 -19.08 10.06
CA GLN A 274 19.53 -18.39 10.37
C GLN A 274 19.07 -17.51 9.18
N ASN A 275 18.09 -17.91 8.37
CA ASN A 275 17.54 -17.06 7.32
C ASN A 275 16.40 -16.21 7.91
N LEU A 276 16.40 -14.90 7.66
CA LEU A 276 15.29 -14.02 8.00
C LEU A 276 14.12 -14.30 7.04
N LEU A 277 13.09 -14.98 7.53
CA LEU A 277 11.87 -15.21 6.77
C LEU A 277 11.03 -13.93 6.77
N ARG A 278 10.86 -13.33 5.60
CA ARG A 278 10.06 -12.11 5.40
C ARG A 278 8.86 -12.43 4.53
N PHE A 279 7.66 -12.21 5.04
CA PHE A 279 6.43 -12.46 4.28
C PHE A 279 5.28 -11.56 4.75
N SER A 280 4.27 -11.42 3.90
CA SER A 280 3.00 -10.77 4.23
C SER A 280 1.86 -11.76 3.99
N LEU A 281 0.78 -11.62 4.73
CA LEU A 281 -0.41 -12.47 4.63
C LEU A 281 -1.47 -11.77 3.80
N LEU A 282 -2.06 -12.50 2.86
CA LEU A 282 -3.19 -12.09 2.05
C LEU A 282 -4.42 -12.91 2.46
N ALA A 283 -5.43 -12.25 3.02
CA ALA A 283 -6.74 -12.85 3.26
C ALA A 283 -7.65 -12.62 2.06
N ILE A 284 -8.37 -13.67 1.66
CA ILE A 284 -9.37 -13.63 0.60
C ILE A 284 -10.66 -14.23 1.14
N GLY A 285 -11.73 -13.43 1.16
CA GLY A 285 -13.07 -13.83 1.61
C GLY A 285 -13.94 -14.30 0.45
N SER A 286 -14.70 -15.37 0.64
CA SER A 286 -15.54 -15.99 -0.40
C SER A 286 -17.05 -15.81 -0.18
N LYS A 287 -17.85 -16.18 -1.19
CA LYS A 287 -19.32 -16.31 -1.07
C LYS A 287 -19.73 -17.45 -0.12
N SER A 288 -18.90 -18.44 0.13
CA SER A 288 -19.24 -19.52 1.08
C SER A 288 -19.10 -19.11 2.55
N GLY A 289 -18.64 -17.89 2.84
CA GLY A 289 -18.30 -17.46 4.19
C GLY A 289 -16.93 -17.97 4.68
N CYS A 290 -16.14 -18.56 3.77
CA CYS A 290 -14.77 -18.96 4.07
C CYS A 290 -13.80 -17.79 3.86
N VAL A 291 -12.68 -17.83 4.57
CA VAL A 291 -11.52 -16.97 4.34
C VAL A 291 -10.32 -17.85 4.08
N SER A 292 -9.73 -17.75 2.90
CA SER A 292 -8.42 -18.37 2.59
C SER A 292 -7.30 -17.37 2.90
N ILE A 293 -6.27 -17.83 3.60
CA ILE A 293 -5.12 -17.03 4.01
C ILE A 293 -3.87 -17.55 3.29
N TRP A 294 -3.20 -16.65 2.60
CA TRP A 294 -2.04 -16.92 1.75
C TRP A 294 -0.82 -16.20 2.27
N LYS A 295 0.30 -16.90 2.31
CA LYS A 295 1.62 -16.37 2.66
C LYS A 295 2.34 -15.98 1.38
N VAL A 296 2.67 -14.71 1.25
CA VAL A 296 3.43 -14.18 0.12
C VAL A 296 4.80 -13.75 0.63
N HIS A 297 5.85 -14.35 0.09
CA HIS A 297 7.22 -14.08 0.52
C HIS A 297 7.80 -12.83 -0.13
N ALA A 298 8.49 -12.03 0.68
CA ALA A 298 9.25 -10.90 0.17
C ALA A 298 10.53 -11.39 -0.55
N PRO A 299 11.03 -10.67 -1.57
CA PRO A 299 12.27 -11.01 -2.23
C PRO A 299 13.47 -11.02 -1.27
N GLU A 300 14.37 -11.99 -1.44
CA GLU A 300 15.63 -12.05 -0.67
C GLU A 300 16.55 -10.87 -1.02
N SER A 301 16.62 -10.51 -2.31
CA SER A 301 17.36 -9.36 -2.82
C SER A 301 16.51 -8.51 -3.75
N TYR A 302 16.77 -7.19 -3.76
CA TYR A 302 16.09 -6.22 -4.61
C TYR A 302 16.95 -5.89 -5.83
N HIS A 303 16.32 -5.84 -7.00
CA HIS A 303 17.02 -5.60 -8.27
C HIS A 303 16.26 -4.60 -9.13
N ILE A 304 17.01 -3.75 -9.84
CA ILE A 304 16.46 -2.79 -10.81
C ILE A 304 16.27 -3.44 -12.18
N GLU A 305 16.98 -4.54 -12.46
CA GLU A 305 17.04 -5.17 -13.79
C GLU A 305 16.20 -6.46 -13.94
N ARG A 306 15.98 -7.20 -12.85
CA ARG A 306 15.21 -8.44 -12.86
C ARG A 306 13.80 -8.14 -12.37
N GLY A 307 12.82 -8.19 -13.27
CA GLY A 307 11.41 -7.91 -12.95
C GLY A 307 10.46 -9.11 -13.07
N ASN A 308 10.89 -10.22 -13.68
CA ASN A 308 9.99 -11.32 -14.07
C ASN A 308 9.92 -12.49 -13.07
N VAL A 309 10.44 -12.36 -11.85
CA VAL A 309 10.28 -13.45 -10.86
C VAL A 309 8.89 -13.36 -10.24
N SER A 310 8.11 -14.43 -10.31
CA SER A 310 6.84 -14.51 -9.57
C SER A 310 7.12 -14.62 -8.06
N PRO A 311 6.35 -13.94 -7.20
CA PRO A 311 6.50 -14.12 -5.75
C PRO A 311 6.17 -15.56 -5.37
N ASN A 312 6.82 -16.08 -4.32
CA ASN A 312 6.40 -17.35 -3.74
C ASN A 312 5.11 -17.12 -2.93
N VAL A 313 4.04 -17.82 -3.30
CA VAL A 313 2.69 -17.70 -2.74
C VAL A 313 2.27 -19.08 -2.23
N GLU A 314 2.02 -19.20 -0.93
CA GLU A 314 1.72 -20.47 -0.26
C GLU A 314 0.37 -20.37 0.47
N LEU A 315 -0.52 -21.35 0.28
CA LEU A 315 -1.78 -21.42 1.04
C LEU A 315 -1.48 -21.85 2.48
N THR A 316 -1.83 -21.01 3.44
CA THR A 316 -1.56 -21.26 4.87
C THR A 316 -2.76 -21.87 5.58
N ALA A 317 -3.97 -21.33 5.36
CA ALA A 317 -5.17 -21.79 6.05
C ALA A 317 -6.45 -21.46 5.27
N ILE A 318 -7.49 -22.26 5.48
CA ILE A 318 -8.87 -21.94 5.08
C ILE A 318 -9.76 -21.99 6.33
N ILE A 319 -10.41 -20.87 6.66
CA ILE A 319 -11.24 -20.73 7.86
C ILE A 319 -12.69 -20.59 7.45
N GLN A 320 -13.60 -21.39 8.02
CA GLN A 320 -15.04 -21.12 7.92
C GLN A 320 -15.39 -19.98 8.87
N ALA A 321 -15.40 -18.74 8.35
CA ALA A 321 -15.58 -17.57 9.19
C ALA A 321 -17.06 -17.30 9.49
N HIS A 322 -17.92 -17.36 8.47
CA HIS A 322 -19.32 -16.92 8.53
C HIS A 322 -20.24 -17.93 7.85
N SER A 323 -21.57 -17.80 8.03
CA SER A 323 -22.55 -18.65 7.33
C SER A 323 -22.99 -18.03 5.99
N SER A 324 -22.62 -16.77 5.75
CA SER A 324 -22.89 -16.02 4.53
C SER A 324 -21.63 -15.33 4.01
N TRP A 325 -21.77 -14.54 2.95
CA TRP A 325 -20.69 -13.91 2.19
C TRP A 325 -19.78 -13.07 3.08
N VAL A 326 -18.46 -13.20 2.91
CA VAL A 326 -17.49 -12.31 3.58
C VAL A 326 -17.37 -11.01 2.78
N SER A 327 -18.00 -9.94 3.26
CA SER A 327 -18.13 -8.68 2.53
C SER A 327 -16.89 -7.79 2.66
N THR A 328 -16.20 -7.82 3.80
CA THR A 328 -15.07 -6.93 4.08
C THR A 328 -14.15 -7.52 5.16
N MET A 329 -12.88 -7.13 5.13
CA MET A 329 -11.84 -7.60 6.05
C MET A 329 -10.82 -6.50 6.32
N SER A 330 -10.23 -6.53 7.51
CA SER A 330 -9.12 -5.65 7.88
C SER A 330 -8.13 -6.38 8.78
N TRP A 331 -6.84 -6.09 8.61
CA TRP A 331 -5.77 -6.63 9.45
C TRP A 331 -5.35 -5.63 10.52
N GLY A 332 -4.82 -6.14 11.62
CA GLY A 332 -4.05 -5.36 12.60
C GLY A 332 -3.01 -6.25 13.27
N ILE A 333 -2.04 -5.60 13.91
CA ILE A 333 -0.94 -6.27 14.59
C ILE A 333 -0.85 -5.68 15.98
N SER A 334 -0.83 -6.55 16.99
CA SER A 334 -0.56 -6.18 18.36
C SER A 334 0.85 -6.61 18.78
N GLY A 335 1.51 -5.76 19.55
CA GLY A 335 2.80 -6.08 20.17
C GLY A 335 3.95 -6.11 19.18
N CYS A 336 4.04 -5.14 18.26
CA CYS A 336 5.11 -5.05 17.26
C CYS A 336 6.53 -5.08 17.88
N ASP A 337 6.69 -4.52 19.10
CA ASP A 337 7.94 -4.51 19.87
C ASP A 337 8.08 -5.71 20.84
N SER A 338 7.11 -6.63 20.87
CA SER A 338 7.14 -7.80 21.74
C SER A 338 7.82 -8.99 21.05
N SER A 339 8.36 -9.93 21.83
CA SER A 339 8.99 -11.15 21.30
C SER A 339 8.05 -12.03 20.45
N ASN A 340 6.73 -11.90 20.69
CA ASN A 340 5.66 -12.67 20.06
C ASN A 340 4.52 -11.75 19.58
N PRO A 341 4.66 -11.09 18.42
CA PRO A 341 3.58 -10.29 17.84
C PRO A 341 2.36 -11.15 17.54
N GLN A 342 1.18 -10.59 17.81
CA GLN A 342 -0.11 -11.23 17.55
C GLN A 342 -0.75 -10.61 16.31
N MET A 343 -1.09 -11.48 15.36
CA MET A 343 -1.79 -11.10 14.14
C MET A 343 -3.29 -11.17 14.36
N LEU A 344 -3.98 -10.10 13.99
CA LEU A 344 -5.42 -9.97 14.15
C LEU A 344 -6.07 -9.76 12.80
N LEU A 345 -7.08 -10.58 12.49
CA LEU A 345 -7.89 -10.46 11.29
C LEU A 345 -9.33 -10.20 11.70
N VAL A 346 -9.89 -9.08 11.24
CA VAL A 346 -11.32 -8.77 11.41
C VAL A 346 -12.06 -9.10 10.13
N THR A 347 -13.18 -9.79 10.26
CA THR A 347 -14.01 -10.23 9.14
C THR A 347 -15.45 -9.79 9.35
N GLY A 348 -16.05 -9.17 8.34
CA GLY A 348 -17.47 -8.78 8.31
C GLY A 348 -18.23 -9.53 7.24
N SER A 349 -19.50 -9.83 7.49
CA SER A 349 -20.34 -10.62 6.59
C SER A 349 -21.64 -9.92 6.19
N CYS A 350 -22.21 -10.38 5.08
CA CYS A 350 -23.58 -10.06 4.68
C CYS A 350 -24.65 -10.60 5.65
N ASP A 351 -24.30 -11.53 6.56
CA ASP A 351 -25.18 -11.95 7.67
C ASP A 351 -25.16 -10.97 8.87
N GLY A 352 -24.51 -9.82 8.72
CA GLY A 352 -24.42 -8.78 9.73
C GLY A 352 -23.44 -9.06 10.87
N SER A 353 -22.85 -10.25 10.92
CA SER A 353 -21.91 -10.62 11.98
C SER A 353 -20.49 -10.13 11.69
N VAL A 354 -19.77 -9.85 12.78
CA VAL A 354 -18.37 -9.42 12.75
C VAL A 354 -17.57 -10.25 13.74
N LYS A 355 -16.46 -10.81 13.26
CA LYS A 355 -15.59 -11.72 14.02
C LYS A 355 -14.14 -11.29 13.93
N ILE A 356 -13.42 -11.42 15.04
CA ILE A 356 -11.98 -11.18 15.17
C ILE A 356 -11.28 -12.51 15.39
N TRP A 357 -10.28 -12.77 14.54
CA TRP A 357 -9.43 -13.95 14.56
C TRP A 357 -8.04 -13.56 15.00
N MET A 358 -7.36 -14.46 15.71
CA MET A 358 -6.01 -14.23 16.22
C MET A 358 -5.07 -15.37 15.82
N SER A 359 -3.81 -15.02 15.55
CA SER A 359 -2.74 -15.97 15.26
C SER A 359 -1.44 -15.51 15.91
N ASN A 360 -0.66 -16.47 16.43
CA ASN A 360 0.64 -16.20 17.04
C ASN A 360 1.76 -16.40 16.02
N LYS A 361 2.89 -15.71 16.26
CA LYS A 361 4.14 -15.88 15.52
C LYS A 361 4.56 -17.35 15.32
N GLU A 362 4.53 -18.16 16.38
CA GLU A 362 4.97 -19.56 16.30
C GLU A 362 4.10 -20.41 15.37
N ASP A 363 2.79 -20.17 15.38
CA ASP A 363 1.80 -20.92 14.61
C ASP A 363 1.91 -20.60 13.11
N LEU A 364 2.31 -19.37 12.77
CA LEU A 364 2.58 -18.92 11.40
C LEU A 364 3.92 -19.42 10.85
N GLN A 365 4.86 -19.74 11.75
CA GLN A 365 6.17 -20.28 11.37
C GLN A 365 6.14 -21.80 11.18
N LYS A 366 5.39 -22.52 12.02
CA LYS A 366 5.34 -23.99 12.07
C LYS A 366 4.28 -24.62 11.15
N SER A 367 3.45 -23.83 10.46
CA SER A 367 2.37 -24.34 9.60
C SER A 367 2.92 -25.05 8.36
N VAL A 368 3.29 -26.32 8.52
CA VAL A 368 3.74 -27.21 7.43
C VAL A 368 2.55 -27.96 6.79
N GLU A 369 1.41 -28.02 7.49
CA GLU A 369 0.17 -28.64 7.00
C GLU A 369 -0.94 -27.59 6.82
N VAL A 370 -1.51 -27.54 5.60
CA VAL A 370 -2.54 -26.59 5.12
C VAL A 370 -3.83 -26.59 5.96
N TYR A 371 -4.00 -27.56 6.87
CA TYR A 371 -5.23 -27.81 7.63
C TYR A 371 -5.12 -27.63 9.15
N THR A 372 -3.92 -27.33 9.68
CA THR A 372 -3.75 -27.09 11.11
C THR A 372 -4.03 -25.61 11.38
N SER A 373 -5.09 -25.31 12.13
CA SER A 373 -5.64 -23.96 12.28
C SER A 373 -4.68 -23.00 12.99
N SER A 374 -3.81 -22.31 12.25
CA SER A 374 -2.95 -21.23 12.77
C SER A 374 -3.74 -20.02 13.27
N PHE A 375 -5.04 -19.94 12.96
CA PHE A 375 -5.94 -18.87 13.36
C PHE A 375 -7.09 -19.43 14.19
N PHE A 376 -7.36 -18.78 15.33
CA PHE A 376 -8.49 -19.11 16.19
C PHE A 376 -9.38 -17.89 16.43
N LEU A 377 -10.67 -18.14 16.71
CA LEU A 377 -11.63 -17.07 16.96
C LEU A 377 -11.33 -16.42 18.32
N LEU A 378 -10.98 -15.14 18.31
CA LEU A 378 -10.81 -14.35 19.53
C LEU A 378 -12.15 -13.90 20.08
N LYS A 379 -13.01 -13.34 19.20
CA LYS A 379 -14.31 -12.81 19.60
C LYS A 379 -15.27 -12.71 18.42
N GLN A 380 -16.52 -13.06 18.66
CA GLN A 380 -17.64 -12.58 17.85
C GLN A 380 -18.13 -11.26 18.43
N VAL A 381 -17.84 -10.15 17.74
CA VAL A 381 -18.13 -8.78 18.18
C VAL A 381 -19.62 -8.50 18.00
N VAL A 382 -20.13 -8.78 16.80
CA VAL A 382 -21.55 -8.63 16.47
C VAL A 382 -22.10 -10.01 16.09
N ALA A 383 -23.21 -10.38 16.71
CA ALA A 383 -23.95 -11.60 16.37
C ALA A 383 -24.64 -11.46 15.00
N VAL A 384 -25.19 -12.55 14.47
CA VAL A 384 -25.96 -12.52 13.21
C VAL A 384 -27.06 -11.46 13.30
N ASN A 385 -27.09 -10.57 12.31
CA ASN A 385 -27.99 -9.42 12.23
C ASN A 385 -28.55 -9.32 10.80
N LEU A 386 -29.81 -8.92 10.65
CA LEU A 386 -30.46 -8.80 9.34
C LEU A 386 -29.86 -7.67 8.48
N VAL A 387 -29.04 -6.79 9.06
CA VAL A 387 -28.37 -5.71 8.33
C VAL A 387 -26.96 -6.12 7.92
N PRO A 388 -26.62 -6.15 6.62
CA PRO A 388 -25.30 -6.57 6.15
C PRO A 388 -24.21 -5.56 6.52
N VAL A 389 -23.01 -6.07 6.80
CA VAL A 389 -21.80 -5.25 6.99
C VAL A 389 -21.28 -4.84 5.60
N SER A 390 -21.11 -3.55 5.36
CA SER A 390 -20.60 -3.02 4.08
C SER A 390 -19.11 -2.72 4.11
N THR A 391 -18.57 -2.21 5.22
CA THR A 391 -17.16 -1.82 5.34
C THR A 391 -16.68 -1.87 6.78
N LEU A 392 -15.36 -1.99 6.98
CA LEU A 392 -14.70 -2.06 8.28
C LEU A 392 -13.47 -1.15 8.28
N SER A 393 -13.18 -0.55 9.43
CA SER A 393 -11.90 0.11 9.69
C SER A 393 -11.38 -0.32 11.05
N PHE A 394 -10.14 -0.81 11.09
CA PHE A 394 -9.54 -1.40 12.29
C PHE A 394 -8.18 -0.78 12.55
N VAL A 395 -7.96 -0.31 13.78
CA VAL A 395 -6.69 0.27 14.23
C VAL A 395 -6.31 -0.36 15.55
N VAL A 396 -5.02 -0.69 15.69
CA VAL A 396 -4.41 -1.19 16.93
C VAL A 396 -3.40 -0.16 17.39
N ASN A 397 -3.56 0.34 18.61
CA ASN A 397 -2.59 1.23 19.24
C ASN A 397 -1.59 0.39 20.05
N ASN A 398 -0.36 0.31 19.56
CA ASN A 398 0.71 -0.46 20.21
C ASN A 398 1.13 0.11 21.57
N TYR A 399 0.93 1.41 21.82
CA TYR A 399 1.36 2.06 23.06
C TYR A 399 0.37 1.85 24.22
N SER A 400 -0.93 1.73 23.91
CA SER A 400 -1.99 1.62 24.91
C SER A 400 -2.63 0.23 24.97
N ASP A 401 -2.19 -0.71 24.13
CA ASP A 401 -2.80 -2.05 24.02
C ASP A 401 -4.33 -1.99 23.81
N GLU A 402 -4.78 -0.96 23.07
CA GLU A 402 -6.18 -0.73 22.73
C GLU A 402 -6.38 -0.96 21.23
N MET A 403 -7.45 -1.68 20.87
CA MET A 403 -7.95 -1.78 19.50
C MET A 403 -9.24 -0.97 19.35
N ARG A 404 -9.38 -0.34 18.19
CA ARG A 404 -10.60 0.36 17.78
C ARG A 404 -11.10 -0.22 16.48
N LEU A 405 -12.38 -0.55 16.45
CA LEU A 405 -13.05 -1.14 15.31
C LEU A 405 -14.29 -0.32 14.97
N ALA A 406 -14.35 0.18 13.74
CA ALA A 406 -15.54 0.79 13.17
C ALA A 406 -16.20 -0.17 12.18
N ILE A 407 -17.52 -0.31 12.29
CA ILE A 407 -18.34 -1.23 11.48
C ILE A 407 -19.40 -0.42 10.74
N GLY A 408 -19.26 -0.31 9.42
CA GLY A 408 -20.25 0.34 8.56
C GLY A 408 -21.27 -0.67 8.06
N LYS A 409 -22.55 -0.27 8.06
CA LYS A 409 -23.67 -1.15 7.68
C LYS A 409 -24.37 -0.69 6.41
N GLY A 410 -25.05 -1.63 5.77
CA GLY A 410 -25.93 -1.37 4.62
C GLY A 410 -27.14 -0.49 4.92
N SER A 411 -27.50 -0.30 6.20
CA SER A 411 -28.58 0.60 6.62
C SER A 411 -28.17 2.08 6.68
N GLY A 412 -26.89 2.42 6.47
CA GLY A 412 -26.36 3.78 6.67
C GLY A 412 -25.92 4.10 8.09
N SER A 413 -26.14 3.18 9.03
CA SER A 413 -25.59 3.26 10.39
C SER A 413 -24.16 2.74 10.46
N PHE A 414 -23.38 3.21 11.43
CA PHE A 414 -22.14 2.57 11.83
C PHE A 414 -22.07 2.35 13.34
N GLU A 415 -21.23 1.41 13.75
CA GLU A 415 -20.92 1.12 15.15
C GLU A 415 -19.43 1.28 15.41
N VAL A 416 -19.07 1.72 16.61
CA VAL A 416 -17.68 1.79 17.08
C VAL A 416 -17.52 0.92 18.31
N TRP A 417 -16.50 0.08 18.26
CA TRP A 417 -16.15 -0.86 19.31
C TRP A 417 -14.73 -0.59 19.78
N LYS A 418 -14.55 -0.60 21.10
CA LYS A 418 -13.27 -0.52 21.77
C LYS A 418 -12.95 -1.88 22.38
N CYS A 419 -11.70 -2.31 22.21
CA CYS A 419 -11.21 -3.53 22.81
C CYS A 419 -9.89 -3.25 23.52
N GLU A 420 -9.76 -3.71 24.75
CA GLU A 420 -8.47 -3.81 25.42
C GLU A 420 -7.93 -5.23 25.22
N ILE A 421 -6.73 -5.38 24.68
CA ILE A 421 -6.21 -6.68 24.23
C ILE A 421 -5.90 -7.56 25.44
N SER A 422 -5.24 -6.99 26.45
CA SER A 422 -4.89 -7.66 27.70
C SER A 422 -6.09 -8.24 28.45
N THR A 423 -7.18 -7.48 28.58
CA THR A 423 -8.39 -7.90 29.31
C THR A 423 -9.40 -8.62 28.40
N ARG A 424 -9.22 -8.56 27.07
CA ARG A 424 -10.16 -9.04 26.05
C ARG A 424 -11.58 -8.52 26.26
N LYS A 425 -11.71 -7.33 26.83
CA LYS A 425 -12.99 -6.69 27.08
C LYS A 425 -13.40 -5.92 25.84
N PHE A 426 -14.52 -6.33 25.24
CA PHE A 426 -15.10 -5.69 24.08
C PHE A 426 -16.29 -4.84 24.51
N GLU A 427 -16.21 -3.54 24.23
CA GLU A 427 -17.26 -2.59 24.56
C GLU A 427 -17.73 -1.88 23.31
N GLN A 428 -19.04 -1.84 23.11
CA GLN A 428 -19.65 -0.98 22.11
C GLN A 428 -19.66 0.43 22.68
N VAL A 429 -18.91 1.31 22.02
CA VAL A 429 -18.74 2.69 22.44
C VAL A 429 -19.77 3.60 21.79
N ALA A 430 -20.10 3.34 20.53
CA ALA A 430 -21.08 4.13 19.81
C ALA A 430 -21.88 3.31 18.79
N SER A 431 -23.07 3.82 18.48
CA SER A 431 -23.93 3.39 17.38
C SER A 431 -24.65 4.61 16.85
N THR A 432 -24.45 4.95 15.58
CA THR A 432 -24.95 6.19 14.99
C THR A 432 -25.57 5.93 13.62
N ASN A 433 -26.76 6.48 13.38
CA ASN A 433 -27.37 6.56 12.05
C ASN A 433 -26.77 7.75 11.30
N ALA A 434 -25.57 7.53 10.77
CA ALA A 434 -24.78 8.59 10.15
C ALA A 434 -25.30 9.01 8.78
N HIS A 435 -25.85 8.07 8.02
CA HIS A 435 -26.18 8.23 6.61
C HIS A 435 -27.56 7.67 6.28
N ASP A 436 -28.18 8.20 5.22
CA ASP A 436 -29.49 7.76 4.74
C ASP A 436 -29.38 6.57 3.75
N GLN A 437 -28.16 6.28 3.30
CA GLN A 437 -27.81 5.18 2.40
C GLN A 437 -26.61 4.40 2.94
N VAL A 438 -26.32 3.25 2.30
CA VAL A 438 -25.22 2.34 2.63
C VAL A 438 -23.91 3.09 2.94
N VAL A 439 -23.29 2.77 4.09
CA VAL A 439 -21.94 3.26 4.41
C VAL A 439 -20.94 2.57 3.49
N THR A 440 -20.30 3.31 2.61
CA THR A 440 -19.41 2.79 1.55
C THR A 440 -17.93 2.80 1.95
N GLY A 441 -17.54 3.63 2.92
CA GLY A 441 -16.16 3.72 3.38
C GLY A 441 -16.04 4.23 4.81
N LEU A 442 -15.04 3.73 5.53
CA LEU A 442 -14.67 4.14 6.87
C LEU A 442 -13.14 4.22 6.97
N ALA A 443 -12.61 5.30 7.54
CA ALA A 443 -11.17 5.46 7.73
C ALA A 443 -10.85 6.15 9.07
N TRP A 444 -10.17 5.43 9.95
CA TRP A 444 -9.61 5.98 11.19
C TRP A 444 -8.34 6.78 10.92
N SER A 445 -8.25 7.99 11.44
CA SER A 445 -7.03 8.81 11.47
C SER A 445 -6.54 9.05 12.91
N TYR A 446 -5.27 9.42 13.04
CA TYR A 446 -4.63 9.82 14.29
C TYR A 446 -4.86 8.82 15.45
N ASP A 447 -4.40 7.58 15.28
CA ASP A 447 -4.56 6.48 16.24
C ASP A 447 -6.01 6.20 16.65
N GLY A 448 -6.94 6.41 15.71
CA GLY A 448 -8.35 6.16 15.90
C GLY A 448 -9.07 7.23 16.73
N ARG A 449 -8.53 8.45 16.82
CA ARG A 449 -9.19 9.60 17.45
C ARG A 449 -10.24 10.24 16.55
N CYS A 450 -10.02 10.23 15.24
CA CYS A 450 -10.97 10.75 14.26
C CYS A 450 -11.36 9.64 13.27
N LEU A 451 -12.62 9.63 12.85
CA LEU A 451 -13.17 8.67 11.89
C LEU A 451 -13.85 9.43 10.77
N TYR A 452 -13.49 9.11 9.53
CA TYR A 452 -14.23 9.53 8.36
C TYR A 452 -15.22 8.45 7.95
N SER A 453 -16.45 8.85 7.66
CA SER A 453 -17.46 8.00 7.04
C SER A 453 -17.91 8.60 5.72
N CYS A 454 -18.07 7.75 4.71
CA CYS A 454 -18.69 8.15 3.46
C CYS A 454 -19.80 7.18 3.05
N SER A 455 -20.76 7.67 2.28
CA SER A 455 -21.93 6.92 1.88
C SER A 455 -22.32 7.18 0.43
N GLN A 456 -23.12 6.25 -0.08
CA GLN A 456 -23.82 6.39 -1.34
C GLN A 456 -24.79 7.58 -1.36
N ASP A 457 -25.13 8.16 -0.20
CA ASP A 457 -25.89 9.41 -0.09
C ASP A 457 -25.12 10.67 -0.52
N ASN A 458 -23.87 10.50 -1.01
CA ASN A 458 -22.93 11.54 -1.44
C ASN A 458 -22.24 12.30 -0.30
N TYR A 459 -22.66 12.12 0.95
CA TYR A 459 -22.08 12.83 2.07
C TYR A 459 -20.85 12.12 2.61
N VAL A 460 -19.90 12.95 3.04
CA VAL A 460 -18.76 12.55 3.84
C VAL A 460 -18.90 13.26 5.17
N ARG A 461 -18.84 12.50 6.26
CA ARG A 461 -18.92 12.99 7.62
C ARG A 461 -17.64 12.67 8.36
N ASN A 462 -17.34 13.49 9.35
CA ASN A 462 -16.17 13.34 10.19
C ASN A 462 -16.60 13.31 11.65
N TRP A 463 -15.94 12.45 12.40
CA TRP A 463 -16.32 12.11 13.75
C TRP A 463 -15.11 12.14 14.66
N ILE A 464 -15.26 12.73 15.84
CA ILE A 464 -14.26 12.66 16.90
C ILE A 464 -14.72 11.67 17.96
N LEU A 465 -13.83 10.75 18.32
CA LEU A 465 -14.01 9.82 19.42
C LEU A 465 -13.32 10.38 20.67
N SER A 466 -14.13 10.86 21.61
CA SER A 466 -13.68 11.36 22.91
C SER A 466 -14.16 10.41 24.01
N GLU A 467 -13.20 9.82 24.73
CA GLU A 467 -13.43 8.78 25.73
C GLU A 467 -14.29 7.62 25.19
N ASN A 468 -15.59 7.67 25.46
CA ASN A 468 -16.59 6.69 25.05
C ASN A 468 -17.77 7.31 24.28
N THR A 469 -17.61 8.48 23.68
CA THR A 469 -18.66 9.11 22.87
C THR A 469 -18.10 9.54 21.52
N ILE A 470 -18.94 9.43 20.50
CA ILE A 470 -18.63 9.91 19.15
C ILE A 470 -19.49 11.12 18.81
N SER A 471 -18.85 12.18 18.32
CA SER A 471 -19.52 13.41 17.93
C SER A 471 -19.15 13.80 16.51
N GLU A 472 -20.13 14.28 15.74
CA GLU A 472 -19.88 14.80 14.40
C GLU A 472 -19.20 16.16 14.50
N VAL A 473 -18.14 16.36 13.72
CA VAL A 473 -17.38 17.61 13.67
C VAL A 473 -17.27 18.06 12.21
N PRO A 474 -17.37 19.37 11.93
CA PRO A 474 -17.22 19.87 10.58
C PRO A 474 -15.85 19.48 10.00
N ILE A 475 -15.85 19.08 8.73
CA ILE A 475 -14.61 18.90 7.97
C ILE A 475 -13.99 20.29 7.76
N PRO A 476 -12.69 20.48 8.06
CA PRO A 476 -12.04 21.78 7.90
C PRO A 476 -12.25 22.35 6.50
N ALA A 477 -12.73 23.60 6.46
CA ALA A 477 -13.12 24.24 5.20
C ALA A 477 -11.96 24.95 4.52
N ASN A 478 -10.85 25.20 5.22
CA ASN A 478 -9.72 25.97 4.72
C ASN A 478 -8.58 25.06 4.22
N THR A 479 -8.10 25.31 3.01
CA THR A 479 -6.96 24.60 2.41
C THR A 479 -5.72 25.51 2.42
N PRO A 480 -4.56 25.03 2.91
CA PRO A 480 -3.32 25.78 2.74
C PRO A 480 -2.95 25.87 1.25
N GLY A 481 -2.58 27.08 0.82
CA GLY A 481 -1.72 27.32 -0.34
C GLY A 481 -2.26 27.02 -1.75
N LEU A 482 -3.57 27.06 -2.04
CA LEU A 482 -4.06 27.07 -3.43
C LEU A 482 -5.47 27.67 -3.57
N SER A 483 -5.68 28.44 -4.64
CA SER A 483 -7.02 28.74 -5.16
C SER A 483 -7.58 27.48 -5.81
N SER A 484 -8.62 26.90 -5.23
CA SER A 484 -9.38 25.80 -5.82
C SER A 484 -10.07 26.27 -7.10
N THR A 485 -9.43 26.09 -8.25
CA THR A 485 -10.08 26.22 -9.55
C THR A 485 -9.80 24.94 -10.34
N SER A 486 -10.42 23.84 -9.92
CA SER A 486 -10.65 22.74 -10.85
C SER A 486 -11.88 23.08 -11.68
N ASP A 487 -11.77 22.97 -13.00
CA ASP A 487 -12.91 23.07 -13.94
C ASP A 487 -13.85 21.85 -13.84
N LEU A 488 -13.83 21.13 -12.71
CA LEU A 488 -14.64 19.94 -12.51
C LEU A 488 -16.00 20.31 -11.91
N PRO A 489 -17.07 19.66 -12.39
CA PRO A 489 -18.42 19.92 -11.90
C PRO A 489 -18.57 19.48 -10.44
N ASP A 490 -19.28 20.25 -9.62
CA ASP A 490 -19.57 19.91 -8.22
C ASP A 490 -20.76 18.93 -8.05
N ASP A 491 -21.32 18.45 -9.17
CA ASP A 491 -22.51 17.61 -9.22
C ASP A 491 -22.20 16.12 -9.03
N PHE A 492 -21.91 15.74 -7.78
CA PHE A 492 -21.70 14.35 -7.39
C PHE A 492 -22.99 13.62 -7.05
N LEU A 493 -23.06 12.34 -7.41
CA LEU A 493 -24.17 11.44 -7.11
C LEU A 493 -23.93 10.60 -5.86
N SER A 494 -22.70 10.12 -5.65
CA SER A 494 -22.38 9.23 -4.54
C SER A 494 -20.89 9.24 -4.20
N CYS A 495 -20.56 8.91 -2.94
CA CYS A 495 -19.19 8.66 -2.50
C CYS A 495 -18.99 7.15 -2.24
N LEU A 496 -17.96 6.55 -2.84
CA LEU A 496 -17.79 5.09 -2.87
C LEU A 496 -16.53 4.60 -2.14
N GLY A 497 -15.74 5.51 -1.56
CA GLY A 497 -14.59 5.14 -0.75
C GLY A 497 -13.87 6.33 -0.14
N VAL A 498 -13.12 6.05 0.93
CA VAL A 498 -12.27 7.01 1.64
C VAL A 498 -10.96 6.31 2.01
N ALA A 499 -9.84 6.98 1.79
CA ALA A 499 -8.53 6.50 2.22
C ALA A 499 -7.68 7.67 2.77
N LEU A 500 -6.79 7.36 3.71
CA LEU A 500 -5.92 8.34 4.36
C LEU A 500 -4.50 8.23 3.83
N SER A 501 -3.80 9.37 3.79
CA SER A 501 -2.38 9.41 3.46
C SER A 501 -1.54 8.74 4.56
N PRO A 502 -0.32 8.25 4.24
CA PRO A 502 0.55 7.60 5.23
C PRO A 502 0.86 8.44 6.48
N GLY A 503 0.93 9.77 6.36
CA GLY A 503 1.13 10.68 7.48
C GLY A 503 -0.17 11.18 8.14
N ASN A 504 -1.34 10.69 7.71
CA ASN A 504 -2.68 11.11 8.14
C ASN A 504 -3.00 12.61 7.93
N LEU A 505 -2.29 13.32 7.06
CA LEU A 505 -2.53 14.75 6.82
C LEU A 505 -3.44 15.02 5.61
N ALA A 506 -3.70 14.03 4.76
CA ALA A 506 -4.60 14.16 3.61
C ALA A 506 -5.58 12.98 3.54
N VAL A 507 -6.77 13.26 2.99
CA VAL A 507 -7.85 12.31 2.75
C VAL A 507 -8.13 12.26 1.25
N ALA A 508 -8.21 11.07 0.69
CA ALA A 508 -8.64 10.83 -0.68
C ALA A 508 -10.05 10.22 -0.68
N LEU A 509 -10.95 10.84 -1.43
CA LEU A 509 -12.34 10.46 -1.57
C LEU A 509 -12.63 10.12 -3.03
N VAL A 510 -13.40 9.06 -3.27
CA VAL A 510 -13.83 8.72 -4.63
C VAL A 510 -15.30 8.98 -4.76
N ARG A 511 -15.66 9.87 -5.67
CA ARG A 511 -17.05 10.25 -5.96
C ARG A 511 -17.44 9.95 -7.39
N SER A 512 -18.68 9.54 -7.60
CA SER A 512 -19.26 9.41 -8.93
C SER A 512 -20.01 10.69 -9.31
N PHE A 513 -19.93 11.10 -10.57
CA PHE A 513 -20.68 12.25 -11.06
C PHE A 513 -22.14 11.89 -11.33
N ASN A 514 -23.03 12.87 -11.17
CA ASN A 514 -24.37 12.76 -11.68
C ASN A 514 -24.37 13.03 -13.19
N ILE A 515 -24.25 11.95 -13.97
CA ILE A 515 -24.16 11.98 -15.44
C ILE A 515 -25.35 12.73 -16.08
N GLU A 516 -26.52 12.76 -15.43
CA GLU A 516 -27.71 13.44 -15.93
C GLU A 516 -27.62 14.97 -15.86
N LEU A 517 -26.82 15.50 -14.93
CA LEU A 517 -26.61 16.94 -14.76
C LEU A 517 -25.43 17.47 -15.59
N LEU A 518 -24.53 16.58 -15.99
CA LEU A 518 -23.35 16.93 -16.80
C LEU A 518 -23.68 17.22 -18.26
N ASN A 519 -22.83 18.00 -18.91
CA ASN A 519 -22.97 18.20 -20.35
C ASN A 519 -22.80 16.86 -21.11
N PRO A 520 -23.82 16.39 -21.85
CA PRO A 520 -23.83 15.05 -22.45
C PRO A 520 -22.81 14.88 -23.59
N MET A 521 -22.32 15.97 -24.20
CA MET A 521 -21.36 15.92 -25.30
C MET A 521 -19.90 15.96 -24.84
N TYR A 522 -19.60 16.68 -23.75
CA TYR A 522 -18.21 16.96 -23.33
C TYR A 522 -17.83 16.27 -22.02
N GLU A 523 -18.61 16.48 -20.95
CA GLU A 523 -18.27 16.05 -19.59
C GLU A 523 -18.68 14.60 -19.34
N ALA A 524 -19.95 14.25 -19.62
CA ALA A 524 -20.51 12.92 -19.35
C ALA A 524 -19.78 11.76 -20.05
N ARG A 525 -19.05 12.05 -21.14
CA ARG A 525 -18.27 11.06 -21.90
C ARG A 525 -16.86 10.85 -21.36
N SER A 526 -16.26 11.90 -20.79
CA SER A 526 -14.85 11.93 -20.38
C SER A 526 -14.68 11.76 -18.87
N GLN A 527 -15.67 12.18 -18.09
CA GLN A 527 -15.64 12.25 -16.63
C GLN A 527 -16.85 11.50 -16.06
N LYS A 528 -16.62 10.34 -15.44
CA LYS A 528 -17.68 9.55 -14.79
C LYS A 528 -17.56 9.52 -13.28
N ALA A 529 -16.35 9.76 -12.77
CA ALA A 529 -16.07 9.89 -11.37
C ALA A 529 -14.86 10.81 -11.18
N ALA A 530 -14.59 11.21 -9.94
CA ALA A 530 -13.39 11.94 -9.58
C ALA A 530 -12.84 11.44 -8.24
N VAL A 531 -11.53 11.62 -8.09
CA VAL A 531 -10.84 11.53 -6.80
C VAL A 531 -10.70 12.94 -6.27
N GLU A 532 -11.33 13.22 -5.15
CA GLU A 532 -11.22 14.46 -4.41
C GLU A 532 -10.18 14.31 -3.30
N PHE A 533 -9.36 15.34 -3.12
CA PHE A 533 -8.42 15.42 -2.01
C PHE A 533 -8.77 16.56 -1.04
N ILE A 534 -8.77 16.22 0.25
CA ILE A 534 -9.03 17.15 1.35
C ILE A 534 -7.89 17.05 2.36
N TRP A 535 -7.52 18.19 2.96
CA TRP A 535 -6.56 18.20 4.06
C TRP A 535 -7.20 17.76 5.37
N ASN A 536 -6.53 16.86 6.10
CA ASN A 536 -6.90 16.41 7.44
C ASN A 536 -6.15 17.17 8.54
N GLY A 537 -5.10 17.92 8.21
CA GLY A 537 -4.21 18.50 9.21
C GLY A 537 -4.83 19.57 10.12
N ALA A 538 -5.90 20.26 9.70
CA ALA A 538 -6.66 21.16 10.58
C ALA A 538 -7.61 20.44 11.55
N GLN A 539 -7.69 19.10 11.50
CA GLN A 539 -8.67 18.36 12.27
C GLN A 539 -8.32 18.34 13.76
N GLN A 540 -9.30 18.65 14.61
CA GLN A 540 -9.14 18.49 16.05
C GLN A 540 -8.85 17.02 16.39
N CYS A 541 -7.73 16.79 17.07
CA CYS A 541 -7.23 15.47 17.42
C CYS A 541 -6.93 15.40 18.92
N GLY A 542 -7.98 15.20 19.74
CA GLY A 542 -7.87 15.15 21.21
C GLY A 542 -7.65 16.51 21.88
N GLU A 543 -7.41 16.49 23.20
CA GLU A 543 -7.11 17.69 23.99
C GLU A 543 -5.65 18.11 23.74
N SER A 544 -5.43 19.30 23.18
CA SER A 544 -4.09 19.84 22.96
C SER A 544 -3.55 20.34 24.30
N GLU A 545 -2.50 19.72 24.84
CA GLU A 545 -1.89 20.20 26.10
C GLU A 545 -0.95 21.40 25.91
N TYR A 546 -0.53 21.78 24.70
CA TYR A 546 0.42 22.88 24.52
C TYR A 546 0.19 23.62 23.20
N CYS A 547 -0.70 24.61 23.23
CA CYS A 547 -0.79 25.59 22.15
C CYS A 547 0.07 26.81 22.53
N SER A 548 1.00 27.23 21.67
CA SER A 548 1.67 28.51 21.87
C SER A 548 0.72 29.65 21.56
N GLU A 549 0.59 30.62 22.46
CA GLU A 549 -0.29 31.78 22.30
C GLU A 549 0.19 32.79 21.24
N THR A 550 1.29 32.50 20.52
CA THR A 550 2.06 33.47 19.75
C THR A 550 1.44 33.93 18.44
N ILE A 551 0.52 33.18 17.81
CA ILE A 551 -0.13 33.61 16.57
C ILE A 551 -1.45 34.33 16.92
N THR A 552 -1.43 35.65 16.82
CA THR A 552 -2.49 36.54 17.31
C THR A 552 -3.45 37.03 16.23
N GLU A 553 -3.20 36.78 14.94
CA GLU A 553 -4.06 37.27 13.86
C GLU A 553 -4.60 36.14 12.98
N ALA A 554 -5.92 36.17 12.74
CA ALA A 554 -6.59 35.31 11.77
C ALA A 554 -6.21 35.78 10.36
N ILE A 555 -5.12 35.23 9.83
CA ILE A 555 -4.65 35.54 8.48
C ILE A 555 -5.16 34.43 7.54
N LEU A 556 -5.63 34.79 6.34
CA LEU A 556 -6.06 33.85 5.29
C LEU A 556 -7.21 32.88 5.64
N GLY A 557 -8.17 33.31 6.47
CA GLY A 557 -9.43 32.57 6.67
C GLY A 557 -9.38 31.40 7.66
N PHE A 558 -8.19 31.01 8.12
CA PHE A 558 -8.03 30.01 9.19
C PHE A 558 -8.38 30.59 10.56
N SER A 559 -9.06 29.79 11.39
CA SER A 559 -9.26 30.13 12.80
C SER A 559 -8.01 29.85 13.64
N LYS A 560 -7.87 30.53 14.79
CA LYS A 560 -6.78 30.26 15.76
C LYS A 560 -6.69 28.78 16.14
N ASN A 561 -7.84 28.11 16.24
CA ASN A 561 -7.90 26.69 16.58
C ASN A 561 -7.40 25.80 15.44
N GLU A 562 -7.75 26.11 14.18
CA GLU A 562 -7.27 25.35 13.03
C GLU A 562 -5.74 25.39 12.92
N TYR A 563 -5.11 26.52 13.24
CA TYR A 563 -3.65 26.60 13.31
C TYR A 563 -3.05 25.72 14.40
N ALA A 564 -3.63 25.75 15.59
CA ALA A 564 -3.20 24.90 16.69
C ALA A 564 -3.30 23.40 16.33
N TYR A 565 -4.35 23.02 15.60
CA TYR A 565 -4.53 21.67 15.11
C TYR A 565 -3.52 21.31 14.02
N TRP A 566 -3.26 22.20 13.06
CA TRP A 566 -2.21 21.99 12.05
C TRP A 566 -0.84 21.80 12.69
N GLU A 567 -0.47 22.65 13.64
CA GLU A 567 0.77 22.52 14.40
C GLU A 567 0.84 21.16 15.09
N SER A 568 -0.18 20.83 15.89
CA SER A 568 -0.23 19.58 16.67
C SER A 568 -0.18 18.34 15.78
N ASN A 569 -0.92 18.34 14.67
CA ASN A 569 -0.99 17.22 13.75
C ASN A 569 0.28 17.06 12.93
N LEU A 570 0.94 18.15 12.49
CA LEU A 570 2.25 18.09 11.83
C LEU A 570 3.32 17.50 12.78
N LEU A 571 3.34 17.96 14.04
CA LEU A 571 4.25 17.44 15.06
C LEU A 571 3.96 15.97 15.39
N TRP A 572 2.67 15.58 15.45
CA TRP A 572 2.27 14.19 15.64
C TRP A 572 2.74 13.32 14.46
N SER A 573 2.50 13.72 13.21
CA SER A 573 2.96 12.97 12.03
C SER A 573 4.48 12.83 12.02
N LEU A 574 5.23 13.88 12.38
CA LEU A 574 6.69 13.84 12.52
C LEU A 574 7.16 12.87 13.60
N LYS A 575 6.41 12.74 14.70
CA LYS A 575 6.69 11.76 15.76
C LYS A 575 6.46 10.34 15.25
N GLU A 576 5.38 10.09 14.51
CA GLU A 576 5.09 8.77 13.95
C GLU A 576 6.17 8.27 12.99
N PHE A 577 6.77 9.15 12.18
CA PHE A 577 7.85 8.76 11.27
C PHE A 577 9.20 8.47 11.97
N LYS A 578 9.31 8.72 13.28
CA LYS A 578 10.47 8.28 14.08
C LYS A 578 10.50 6.77 14.26
N ASP A 579 9.34 6.09 14.18
CA ASP A 579 9.28 4.63 14.18
C ASP A 579 9.98 4.07 12.93
N TYR A 580 10.92 3.15 13.15
CA TYR A 580 11.71 2.51 12.10
C TYR A 580 10.91 1.46 11.32
N ASN A 581 9.83 0.93 11.89
CA ASN A 581 8.93 -0.01 11.23
C ASN A 581 8.05 0.66 10.17
N LYS A 582 7.83 1.97 10.28
CA LYS A 582 7.05 2.75 9.32
C LYS A 582 7.92 3.24 8.15
N PRO A 583 7.46 3.12 6.89
CA PRO A 583 8.20 3.66 5.75
C PRO A 583 8.24 5.19 5.79
N LEU A 584 9.36 5.79 5.35
CA LEU A 584 9.55 7.25 5.37
C LEU A 584 8.87 7.90 4.16
N VAL A 585 7.56 8.08 4.25
CA VAL A 585 6.75 8.68 3.18
C VAL A 585 6.15 9.99 3.66
N LEU A 586 6.93 11.06 3.49
CA LEU A 586 6.65 12.41 4.01
C LEU A 586 5.90 13.33 3.02
N TRP A 587 5.26 12.77 1.99
CA TRP A 587 4.69 13.59 0.91
C TRP A 587 3.65 14.59 1.42
N ASP A 588 2.68 14.13 2.21
CA ASP A 588 1.57 14.93 2.70
C ASP A 588 2.05 16.07 3.61
N MET A 589 3.01 15.78 4.48
CA MET A 589 3.67 16.76 5.33
C MET A 589 4.45 17.80 4.50
N ILE A 590 5.29 17.36 3.55
CA ILE A 590 6.07 18.28 2.70
C ILE A 590 5.14 19.15 1.86
N ALA A 591 4.08 18.56 1.28
CA ALA A 591 3.10 19.29 0.48
C ALA A 591 2.35 20.33 1.33
N ALA A 592 1.92 19.97 2.56
CA ALA A 592 1.30 20.91 3.48
C ALA A 592 2.26 22.03 3.89
N MET A 593 3.49 21.72 4.29
CA MET A 593 4.48 22.71 4.69
C MET A 593 4.88 23.64 3.53
N LEU A 594 4.96 23.13 2.29
CA LEU A 594 5.20 23.96 1.11
C LEU A 594 4.03 24.89 0.81
N ALA A 595 2.79 24.39 0.94
CA ALA A 595 1.59 25.19 0.77
C ALA A 595 1.48 26.30 1.85
N PHE A 596 1.84 25.99 3.09
CA PHE A 596 2.00 26.99 4.14
C PHE A 596 3.17 27.93 3.85
N LYS A 597 4.32 27.46 3.37
CA LYS A 597 5.46 28.34 3.08
C LYS A 597 5.12 29.42 2.04
N GLN A 598 4.32 29.07 1.02
CA GLN A 598 3.85 30.02 0.00
C GLN A 598 2.89 31.07 0.56
N SER A 599 2.13 30.75 1.60
CA SER A 599 1.05 31.59 2.11
C SER A 599 1.43 32.30 3.41
N MET A 600 2.09 31.61 4.33
CA MET A 600 2.60 32.04 5.63
C MET A 600 3.93 31.33 6.01
N PRO A 601 5.10 31.86 5.62
CA PRO A 601 6.40 31.25 5.94
C PRO A 601 6.69 31.19 7.45
N GLU A 602 6.27 32.20 8.22
CA GLU A 602 6.49 32.26 9.68
C GLU A 602 5.91 31.05 10.44
N PHE A 603 4.77 30.51 9.97
CA PHE A 603 4.17 29.31 10.56
C PHE A 603 5.06 28.07 10.34
N VAL A 604 5.64 27.94 9.15
CA VAL A 604 6.55 26.82 8.83
C VAL A 604 7.80 26.90 9.68
N GLU A 605 8.35 28.11 9.84
CA GLU A 605 9.47 28.36 10.75
C GLU A 605 9.13 27.96 12.19
N LEU A 606 8.01 28.44 12.73
CA LEU A 606 7.57 28.08 14.09
C LEU A 606 7.49 26.56 14.29
N VAL A 607 6.80 25.85 13.38
CA VAL A 607 6.64 24.38 13.47
C VAL A 607 7.99 23.68 13.40
N THR A 608 8.88 24.12 12.49
CA THR A 608 10.22 23.53 12.35
C THR A 608 11.10 23.78 13.56
N THR A 609 11.12 25.00 14.10
CA THR A 609 11.89 25.36 15.30
C THR A 609 11.41 24.55 16.51
N LYS A 610 10.10 24.42 16.72
CA LYS A 610 9.53 23.59 17.79
C LYS A 610 9.87 22.12 17.63
N TRP A 611 9.71 21.59 16.43
CA TRP A 611 10.05 20.20 16.14
C TRP A 611 11.54 19.93 16.43
N LEU A 612 12.42 20.83 16.00
CA LEU A 612 13.86 20.77 16.22
C LEU A 612 14.20 20.84 17.71
N SER A 613 13.62 21.78 18.46
CA SER A 613 13.89 21.92 19.90
C SER A 613 13.46 20.67 20.67
N VAL A 614 12.24 20.18 20.41
CA VAL A 614 11.70 18.98 21.08
C VAL A 614 12.48 17.73 20.69
N SER A 615 12.86 17.58 19.41
CA SER A 615 13.50 16.35 18.93
C SER A 615 14.99 16.25 19.23
N TYR A 616 15.72 17.37 19.31
CA TYR A 616 17.17 17.38 19.52
C TYR A 616 17.59 17.86 20.92
N LEU A 617 16.82 18.76 21.55
CA LEU A 617 17.10 19.28 22.89
C LEU A 617 16.24 18.63 23.98
N GLY A 618 15.09 18.05 23.61
CA GLY A 618 14.19 17.35 24.54
C GLY A 618 13.22 18.26 25.31
N PHE A 619 13.20 19.56 25.01
CA PHE A 619 12.28 20.52 25.61
C PHE A 619 11.86 21.59 24.60
N HIS A 620 10.70 22.22 24.87
CA HIS A 620 10.25 23.37 24.10
C HIS A 620 11.06 24.60 24.50
N ALA A 621 11.66 25.28 23.54
CA ALA A 621 12.32 26.54 23.78
C ALA A 621 12.11 27.45 22.58
N ASP A 622 11.55 28.64 22.82
CA ASP A 622 11.41 29.70 21.83
C ASP A 622 12.78 30.35 21.58
N ILE A 623 13.66 29.60 20.92
CA ILE A 623 15.03 30.00 20.61
C ILE A 623 15.08 30.35 19.11
N PRO A 624 15.57 31.53 18.72
CA PRO A 624 15.75 31.88 17.32
C PRO A 624 16.71 30.91 16.63
N MET A 625 16.52 30.70 15.32
CA MET A 625 17.26 29.69 14.55
C MET A 625 18.79 29.87 14.62
N GLU A 626 19.28 31.11 14.67
CA GLU A 626 20.71 31.43 14.80
C GLU A 626 21.37 30.80 16.03
N ASP A 627 20.66 30.84 17.18
CA ASP A 627 21.12 30.28 18.45
C ASP A 627 20.85 28.78 18.56
N LEU A 628 19.86 28.29 17.81
CA LEU A 628 19.41 26.91 17.84
C LEU A 628 20.33 26.00 17.03
N VAL A 629 20.72 26.40 15.81
CA VAL A 629 21.59 25.64 14.91
C VAL A 629 22.88 25.13 15.59
N PRO A 630 23.70 25.96 16.26
CA PRO A 630 24.94 25.48 16.89
C PRO A 630 24.69 24.52 18.08
N LYS A 631 23.54 24.62 18.76
CA LYS A 631 23.17 23.67 19.83
C LYS A 631 22.78 22.31 19.26
N ILE A 632 22.05 22.31 18.15
CA ILE A 632 21.61 21.11 17.45
C ILE A 632 22.78 20.37 16.80
N SER A 633 23.67 21.08 16.10
CA SER A 633 24.83 20.46 15.42
C SER A 633 25.72 19.68 16.39
N LYS A 634 25.85 20.12 17.66
CA LYS A 634 26.59 19.40 18.70
C LYS A 634 25.96 18.09 19.15
N ARG A 635 24.68 17.86 18.84
CA ARG A 635 23.90 16.69 19.28
C ARG A 635 23.66 15.68 18.16
N PHE A 636 24.23 15.89 16.98
CA PHE A 636 24.05 15.01 15.83
C PHE A 636 24.55 13.59 16.07
N SER A 637 25.63 13.40 16.83
CA SER A 637 26.11 12.09 17.27
C SER A 637 25.11 11.35 18.15
N ASP A 638 24.35 12.08 18.98
CA ASP A 638 23.50 11.53 20.04
C ASP A 638 22.10 11.13 19.54
N VAL A 639 21.74 11.51 18.31
CA VAL A 639 20.39 11.29 17.75
C VAL A 639 20.33 10.14 16.75
N PRO A 640 19.14 9.53 16.55
CA PRO A 640 18.98 8.43 15.61
C PRO A 640 19.17 8.90 14.17
N SER A 641 19.73 8.02 13.32
CA SER A 641 19.93 8.32 11.89
C SER A 641 18.62 8.72 11.21
N ARG A 642 17.51 8.10 11.66
CA ARG A 642 16.16 8.41 11.20
C ARG A 642 15.79 9.89 11.36
N LEU A 643 16.18 10.52 12.46
CA LEU A 643 15.88 11.93 12.71
C LEU A 643 16.69 12.84 11.77
N LEU A 644 17.97 12.51 11.53
CA LEU A 644 18.82 13.21 10.55
C LEU A 644 18.26 13.09 9.13
N HIS A 645 17.71 11.94 8.75
CA HIS A 645 17.05 11.76 7.45
C HIS A 645 15.84 12.68 7.29
N ILE A 646 14.97 12.76 8.31
CA ILE A 646 13.80 13.66 8.30
C ILE A 646 14.27 15.11 8.18
N LEU A 647 15.30 15.51 8.93
CA LEU A 647 15.89 16.84 8.87
C LEU A 647 16.40 17.17 7.46
N ASN A 648 17.13 16.25 6.83
CA ASN A 648 17.68 16.46 5.49
C ASN A 648 16.57 16.59 4.44
N VAL A 649 15.48 15.82 4.58
CA VAL A 649 14.33 15.94 3.69
C VAL A 649 13.63 17.29 3.86
N ILE A 650 13.34 17.71 5.09
CA ILE A 650 12.69 19.01 5.37
C ILE A 650 13.58 20.17 4.90
N SER A 651 14.87 20.12 5.21
CA SER A 651 15.84 21.15 4.80
C SER A 651 15.88 21.28 3.28
N ARG A 652 15.98 20.17 2.54
CA ARG A 652 16.07 20.18 1.07
C ARG A 652 14.75 20.51 0.37
N ARG A 653 13.62 19.99 0.88
CA ARG A 653 12.33 20.06 0.18
C ARG A 653 11.46 21.23 0.61
N VAL A 654 11.58 21.69 1.84
CA VAL A 654 10.74 22.75 2.40
C VAL A 654 11.57 24.02 2.59
N MET A 655 12.63 23.99 3.39
CA MET A 655 13.35 25.22 3.75
C MET A 655 14.16 25.77 2.56
N LEU A 656 14.85 24.90 1.82
CA LEU A 656 15.64 25.26 0.62
C LEU A 656 14.86 25.05 -0.70
N SER A 657 13.53 25.10 -0.66
CA SER A 657 12.66 24.81 -1.82
C SER A 657 12.91 25.71 -3.05
N GLU A 658 13.51 26.89 -2.85
CA GLU A 658 13.82 27.87 -3.91
C GLU A 658 15.07 27.48 -4.71
N LEU A 659 15.97 26.70 -4.10
CA LEU A 659 17.19 26.24 -4.75
C LEU A 659 16.94 24.91 -5.48
N LYS A 660 17.48 24.78 -6.68
CA LYS A 660 17.48 23.48 -7.37
C LYS A 660 18.37 22.49 -6.61
N THR A 661 18.00 21.20 -6.61
CA THR A 661 18.77 20.15 -5.91
C THR A 661 20.25 20.13 -6.30
N ASP A 662 20.57 20.32 -7.58
CA ASP A 662 21.94 20.34 -8.07
C ASP A 662 22.70 21.57 -7.56
N GLU A 663 22.01 22.69 -7.36
CA GLU A 663 22.58 23.89 -6.76
C GLU A 663 22.87 23.69 -5.27
N ILE A 664 21.96 23.06 -4.53
CA ILE A 664 22.19 22.67 -3.14
C ILE A 664 23.43 21.78 -3.04
N ASN A 665 23.53 20.75 -3.89
CA ASN A 665 24.68 19.84 -3.88
C ASN A 665 26.01 20.59 -4.19
N ARG A 666 26.01 21.56 -5.11
CA ARG A 666 27.20 22.41 -5.36
C ARG A 666 27.55 23.32 -4.18
N LYS A 667 26.55 23.94 -3.54
CA LYS A 667 26.76 24.82 -2.37
C LYS A 667 27.32 24.03 -1.18
N LEU A 668 26.85 22.79 -0.96
CA LEU A 668 27.40 21.88 0.06
C LEU A 668 28.87 21.50 -0.17
N GLN A 669 29.34 21.57 -1.41
CA GLN A 669 30.74 21.30 -1.80
C GLN A 669 31.65 22.55 -1.75
N GLY A 670 31.16 23.69 -1.21
CA GLY A 670 31.99 24.87 -0.92
C GLY A 670 31.99 25.97 -1.98
N GLN A 671 31.14 25.91 -3.01
CA GLN A 671 30.94 27.02 -3.95
C GLN A 671 29.87 27.99 -3.42
N ARG A 672 30.25 28.94 -2.55
CA ARG A 672 29.35 30.01 -2.08
C ARG A 672 29.21 31.12 -3.12
N MET A 673 27.98 31.40 -3.54
CA MET A 673 27.61 32.65 -4.22
C MET A 673 26.75 33.47 -3.25
N ASN A 674 26.95 34.78 -3.23
CA ASN A 674 26.43 35.72 -2.24
C ASN A 674 24.90 35.68 -1.99
N ASN A 675 24.57 35.98 -0.73
CA ASN A 675 23.36 36.56 -0.14
C ASN A 675 22.16 35.63 0.15
N GLU A 676 22.03 35.24 1.43
CA GLU A 676 20.81 35.29 2.29
C GLU A 676 21.13 34.58 3.62
N GLU A 677 21.14 35.32 4.75
CA GLU A 677 21.63 34.83 6.07
C GLU A 677 20.91 33.57 6.57
N GLU A 678 19.60 33.44 6.32
CA GLU A 678 18.80 32.28 6.73
C GLU A 678 19.04 31.03 5.87
N THR A 679 19.20 31.19 4.55
CA THR A 679 19.52 30.07 3.66
C THR A 679 20.87 29.46 4.00
N ASP A 680 21.81 30.29 4.44
CA ASP A 680 23.14 29.87 4.90
C ASP A 680 23.07 29.03 6.20
N LEU A 681 22.14 29.32 7.13
CA LEU A 681 21.94 28.53 8.34
C LEU A 681 21.42 27.12 8.04
N TRP A 682 20.43 26.99 7.15
CA TRP A 682 19.89 25.69 6.73
C TRP A 682 20.87 24.89 5.90
N LEU A 683 21.64 25.54 5.02
CA LEU A 683 22.73 24.90 4.28
C LEU A 683 23.81 24.37 5.23
N LYS A 684 24.18 25.14 6.26
CA LYS A 684 25.11 24.68 7.29
C LYS A 684 24.57 23.48 8.04
N LEU A 685 23.32 23.52 8.50
CA LEU A 685 22.70 22.42 9.22
C LEU A 685 22.65 21.13 8.37
N LEU A 686 22.28 21.26 7.09
CA LEU A 686 22.28 20.17 6.12
C LEU A 686 23.69 19.60 5.88
N GLN A 687 24.69 20.46 5.73
CA GLN A 687 26.09 20.05 5.54
C GLN A 687 26.60 19.23 6.72
N GLU A 688 26.36 19.70 7.95
CA GLU A 688 26.77 19.03 9.18
C GLU A 688 26.04 17.68 9.35
N SER A 689 24.74 17.62 9.02
CA SER A 689 23.95 16.38 9.12
C SER A 689 24.37 15.33 8.08
N GLU A 690 24.62 15.74 6.83
CA GLU A 690 25.09 14.81 5.80
C GLU A 690 26.53 14.35 6.06
N ARG A 691 27.34 15.14 6.75
CA ARG A 691 28.67 14.72 7.20
C ARG A 691 28.55 13.64 8.27
N GLU A 692 27.75 13.85 9.31
CA GLU A 692 27.48 12.86 10.35
C GLU A 692 26.99 11.52 9.76
N LEU A 693 26.03 11.54 8.84
CA LEU A 693 25.53 10.32 8.19
C LEU A 693 26.62 9.59 7.37
N ARG A 694 27.56 10.34 6.79
CA ARG A 694 28.70 9.78 6.06
C ARG A 694 29.75 9.20 7.01
N GLU A 695 30.00 9.85 8.14
CA GLU A 695 30.85 9.32 9.21
C GLU A 695 30.29 8.01 9.78
N ARG A 696 28.96 7.94 9.98
CA ARG A 696 28.24 6.71 10.36
C ARG A 696 28.47 5.57 9.38
N LEU A 697 28.36 5.84 8.09
CA LEU A 697 28.63 4.87 7.02
C LEU A 697 30.07 4.36 7.08
N VAL A 698 31.05 5.28 7.07
CA VAL A 698 32.47 4.91 7.03
C VAL A 698 32.87 4.12 8.27
N GLY A 699 32.42 4.55 9.45
CA GLY A 699 32.68 3.84 10.71
C GLY A 699 32.11 2.43 10.71
N LEU A 700 30.85 2.27 10.28
CA LEU A 700 30.23 0.95 10.16
C LEU A 700 30.92 0.06 9.12
N SER A 701 31.33 0.61 7.97
CA SER A 701 32.07 -0.14 6.96
C SER A 701 33.43 -0.61 7.46
N PHE A 702 34.20 0.24 8.15
CA PHE A 702 35.48 -0.16 8.72
C PHE A 702 35.32 -1.20 9.82
N SER A 703 34.37 -1.03 10.74
CA SER A 703 34.09 -2.03 11.76
C SER A 703 33.64 -3.36 11.16
N ALA A 704 32.73 -3.34 10.17
CA ALA A 704 32.25 -4.55 9.49
C ALA A 704 33.41 -5.34 8.85
N TYR A 705 34.34 -4.64 8.18
CA TYR A 705 35.51 -5.25 7.57
C TYR A 705 36.44 -5.90 8.61
N LEU A 706 36.77 -5.18 9.68
CA LEU A 706 37.65 -5.70 10.74
C LEU A 706 37.03 -6.90 11.48
N THR A 707 35.72 -6.88 11.72
CA THR A 707 35.01 -8.03 12.30
C THR A 707 35.01 -9.23 11.36
N ALA A 708 34.77 -9.03 10.05
CA ALA A 708 34.78 -10.11 9.07
C ALA A 708 36.15 -10.79 8.93
N GLU A 709 37.25 -10.06 9.02
CA GLU A 709 38.61 -10.64 9.04
C GLU A 709 38.88 -11.45 10.32
N SER A 710 38.38 -10.98 11.47
CA SER A 710 38.57 -11.68 12.75
C SER A 710 37.75 -12.98 12.86
N ALA A 711 36.57 -13.02 12.25
CA ALA A 711 35.66 -14.16 12.26
C ALA A 711 34.93 -14.29 10.90
N PRO A 712 35.53 -15.01 9.92
CA PRO A 712 34.91 -15.20 8.61
C PRO A 712 33.72 -16.15 8.73
N SER A 713 32.52 -15.60 8.82
CA SER A 713 31.26 -16.34 8.74
C SER A 713 30.61 -16.14 7.37
N THR A 714 29.95 -17.17 6.86
CA THR A 714 29.15 -17.09 5.64
C THR A 714 27.90 -16.24 5.91
N GLY A 715 27.83 -15.03 5.35
CA GLY A 715 26.65 -14.16 5.41
C GLY A 715 26.87 -12.77 6.03
N ASN A 716 28.11 -12.38 6.32
CA ASN A 716 28.42 -11.01 6.75
C ASN A 716 28.42 -10.02 5.57
N TRP A 717 27.98 -8.79 5.83
CA TRP A 717 28.07 -7.70 4.85
C TRP A 717 29.53 -7.33 4.57
N HIS A 718 29.91 -7.31 3.29
CA HIS A 718 31.23 -6.87 2.85
C HIS A 718 31.08 -5.49 2.19
N PRO A 719 31.65 -4.42 2.78
CA PRO A 719 31.54 -3.08 2.23
C PRO A 719 32.43 -2.91 1.00
N ALA A 720 31.88 -2.38 -0.09
CA ALA A 720 32.70 -1.94 -1.23
C ALA A 720 33.23 -0.52 -1.04
N GLY A 721 34.33 -0.20 -1.72
CA GLY A 721 34.88 1.15 -1.77
C GLY A 721 35.72 1.58 -0.57
N LEU A 722 36.28 0.62 0.18
CA LEU A 722 37.12 0.90 1.36
C LEU A 722 38.29 1.84 1.06
N ALA A 723 38.93 1.71 -0.11
CA ALA A 723 40.03 2.59 -0.52
C ALA A 723 39.58 4.04 -0.71
N GLN A 724 38.40 4.26 -1.30
CA GLN A 724 37.81 5.59 -1.49
C GLN A 724 37.38 6.20 -0.14
N MET A 725 36.82 5.39 0.76
CA MET A 725 36.49 5.82 2.12
C MET A 725 37.73 6.24 2.92
N GLN A 726 38.85 5.51 2.78
CA GLN A 726 40.12 5.89 3.41
C GLN A 726 40.64 7.24 2.87
N GLN A 727 40.62 7.44 1.56
CA GLN A 727 41.01 8.72 0.94
C GLN A 727 40.10 9.87 1.40
N TRP A 728 38.81 9.59 1.62
CA TRP A 728 37.88 10.58 2.19
C TRP A 728 38.27 10.97 3.63
N VAL A 729 38.65 10.02 4.48
CA VAL A 729 39.14 10.31 5.84
C VAL A 729 40.45 11.11 5.80
N GLU A 730 41.37 10.77 4.89
CA GLU A 730 42.65 11.50 4.72
C GLU A 730 42.43 12.96 4.28
N ILE A 731 41.47 13.24 3.38
CA ILE A 731 41.13 14.60 2.94
C ILE A 731 40.47 15.42 4.07
N ASN A 732 39.67 14.80 4.93
CA ASN A 732 38.89 15.47 5.98
C ASN A 732 39.52 15.30 7.38
N HIS A 733 40.83 15.06 7.45
CA HIS A 733 41.55 14.74 8.68
C HIS A 733 41.34 15.75 9.82
N ASP A 734 41.15 17.04 9.51
CA ASP A 734 40.99 18.09 10.54
C ASP A 734 39.58 18.14 11.15
N ILE A 735 38.60 17.47 10.54
CA ILE A 735 37.18 17.60 10.88
C ILE A 735 36.60 16.27 11.39
N VAL A 736 37.08 15.14 10.87
CA VAL A 736 36.59 13.79 11.20
C VAL A 736 37.05 13.36 12.60
N ASP A 737 36.18 12.65 13.32
CA ASP A 737 36.47 12.13 14.66
C ASP A 737 37.75 11.24 14.71
N ASN A 738 38.50 11.37 15.80
CA ASN A 738 39.78 10.68 16.03
C ASN A 738 39.63 9.14 16.01
N GLN A 739 38.45 8.62 16.36
CA GLN A 739 38.19 7.18 16.31
C GLN A 739 38.14 6.64 14.89
N LEU A 740 37.48 7.37 13.98
CA LEU A 740 37.42 7.03 12.56
C LEU A 740 38.82 7.05 11.93
N GLN A 741 39.66 8.00 12.35
CA GLN A 741 41.07 8.04 11.94
C GLN A 741 41.82 6.79 12.42
N THR A 742 41.60 6.37 13.67
CA THR A 742 42.22 5.16 14.23
C THR A 742 41.78 3.90 13.48
N LEU A 743 40.48 3.76 13.20
CA LEU A 743 39.94 2.64 12.41
C LEU A 743 40.48 2.64 10.98
N SER A 744 40.60 3.80 10.35
CA SER A 744 41.18 3.94 9.00
C SER A 744 42.60 3.39 8.95
N LEU A 745 43.43 3.71 9.95
CA LEU A 745 44.79 3.19 10.08
C LEU A 745 44.82 1.67 10.34
N GLU A 746 43.92 1.15 11.18
CA GLU A 746 43.78 -0.29 11.42
C GLU A 746 43.41 -1.05 10.14
N VAL A 747 42.42 -0.57 9.38
CA VAL A 747 42.03 -1.15 8.08
C VAL A 747 43.18 -1.07 7.07
N LYS A 748 43.91 0.05 7.02
CA LYS A 748 45.09 0.22 6.15
C LYS A 748 46.16 -0.82 6.49
N SER A 749 46.43 -1.03 7.77
CA SER A 749 47.38 -2.05 8.23
C SER A 749 46.93 -3.47 7.86
N SER A 750 45.63 -3.76 7.96
CA SER A 750 45.11 -5.09 7.63
C SER A 750 45.10 -5.38 6.14
N LEU A 751 44.69 -4.41 5.30
CA LEU A 751 44.78 -4.52 3.85
C LEU A 751 46.23 -4.78 3.39
N THR A 752 47.21 -4.09 3.99
CA THR A 752 48.63 -4.36 3.68
C THR A 752 49.08 -5.76 4.10
N ARG A 753 48.51 -6.34 5.18
CA ARG A 753 48.78 -7.73 5.60
C ARG A 753 48.10 -8.77 4.71
N SER A 754 46.90 -8.50 4.21
CA SER A 754 46.12 -9.42 3.37
C SER A 754 46.66 -9.47 1.93
N SER A 755 47.17 -8.35 1.42
CA SER A 755 47.78 -8.24 0.08
C SER A 755 49.06 -9.07 -0.13
N SER A 756 49.65 -9.66 0.91
CA SER A 756 50.77 -10.60 0.74
C SER A 756 50.34 -12.01 0.30
N ASN A 757 49.04 -12.35 0.35
CA ASN A 757 48.52 -13.69 0.02
C ASN A 757 47.48 -13.74 -1.12
N SER A 758 47.03 -12.60 -1.67
CA SER A 758 46.11 -12.54 -2.82
C SER A 758 46.54 -11.46 -3.82
N THR A 759 46.57 -11.81 -5.11
CA THR A 759 47.00 -10.92 -6.21
C THR A 759 46.02 -9.81 -6.59
N GLU A 760 44.95 -9.60 -5.82
CA GLU A 760 44.00 -8.50 -5.99
C GLU A 760 43.94 -7.70 -4.68
N THR A 761 43.86 -6.36 -4.77
CA THR A 761 43.79 -5.35 -3.67
C THR A 761 45.09 -4.61 -3.29
N ALA A 762 45.92 -4.22 -4.26
CA ALA A 762 46.82 -3.07 -4.11
C ALA A 762 46.25 -1.89 -4.90
N LEU A 763 45.65 -0.90 -4.21
CA LEU A 763 45.29 0.44 -4.72
C LEU A 763 44.92 0.47 -6.22
N GLU A 764 43.78 -0.11 -6.60
CA GLU A 764 43.27 0.08 -7.95
C GLU A 764 42.91 1.56 -8.13
N GLU A 765 43.72 2.27 -8.91
CA GLU A 765 43.33 3.58 -9.43
C GLU A 765 42.05 3.40 -10.24
N GLU A 766 40.97 4.06 -9.80
CA GLU A 766 39.68 3.97 -10.50
C GLU A 766 39.83 4.44 -11.95
N THR A 767 39.22 3.72 -12.88
CA THR A 767 39.27 4.05 -14.30
C THR A 767 37.94 4.63 -14.78
N CYS A 768 38.01 5.53 -15.76
CA CYS A 768 36.81 6.10 -16.37
C CYS A 768 36.09 5.05 -17.24
N PRO A 769 34.78 4.80 -17.05
CA PRO A 769 34.03 3.83 -17.86
C PRO A 769 34.00 4.14 -19.36
N TYR A 770 34.17 5.41 -19.73
CA TYR A 770 34.09 5.88 -21.12
C TYR A 770 35.44 5.92 -21.84
N CYS A 771 36.54 6.23 -21.14
CA CYS A 771 37.85 6.44 -21.76
C CYS A 771 39.01 5.67 -21.11
N ALA A 772 38.74 4.86 -20.07
CA ALA A 772 39.70 4.08 -19.30
C ALA A 772 40.85 4.89 -18.65
N ALA A 773 40.78 6.23 -18.66
CA ALA A 773 41.76 7.09 -18.01
C ALA A 773 41.64 7.02 -16.48
N PRO A 774 42.75 7.20 -15.72
CA PRO A 774 42.72 7.18 -14.27
C PRO A 774 41.90 8.34 -13.71
N VAL A 775 41.22 8.08 -12.59
CA VAL A 775 40.34 9.00 -11.88
C VAL A 775 40.82 9.09 -10.43
N HIS A 776 41.39 10.24 -10.06
CA HIS A 776 41.76 10.49 -8.66
C HIS A 776 40.56 10.91 -7.83
N PHE A 777 40.55 10.48 -6.57
CA PHE A 777 39.54 10.90 -5.60
C PHE A 777 39.77 12.35 -5.17
N LYS A 778 38.77 13.19 -5.45
CA LYS A 778 38.76 14.62 -5.06
C LYS A 778 37.53 14.99 -4.24
N SER A 779 36.40 14.38 -4.59
CA SER A 779 35.11 14.58 -3.94
C SER A 779 34.41 13.22 -3.86
N PRO A 780 33.61 12.97 -2.81
CA PRO A 780 32.81 11.74 -2.68
C PRO A 780 31.61 11.67 -3.63
N GLU A 781 31.28 12.76 -4.35
CA GLU A 781 30.05 12.84 -5.17
C GLU A 781 30.34 12.98 -6.67
N GLU A 782 31.33 13.78 -7.04
CA GLU A 782 31.70 14.04 -8.43
C GLU A 782 33.15 13.62 -8.69
N ALA A 783 33.40 13.09 -9.88
CA ALA A 783 34.74 12.81 -10.36
C ALA A 783 34.93 13.32 -11.79
N VAL A 784 36.17 13.64 -12.14
CA VAL A 784 36.54 14.06 -13.50
C VAL A 784 37.74 13.25 -13.93
N CYS A 785 37.65 12.60 -15.09
CA CYS A 785 38.77 11.82 -15.61
C CYS A 785 39.89 12.74 -16.13
N GLN A 786 41.15 12.36 -15.93
CA GLN A 786 42.27 13.06 -16.55
C GLN A 786 42.43 12.59 -18.00
N ALA A 787 41.98 13.39 -18.97
CA ALA A 787 42.17 13.05 -20.38
C ALA A 787 43.67 12.88 -20.67
N PRO A 788 44.13 11.77 -21.29
CA PRO A 788 45.52 11.66 -21.68
C PRO A 788 45.83 12.74 -22.72
N HIS A 789 46.86 13.55 -22.49
CA HIS A 789 47.36 14.52 -23.46
C HIS A 789 47.81 13.79 -24.75
N GLN A 790 46.89 13.51 -25.67
CA GLN A 790 47.25 13.04 -26.99
C GLN A 790 47.79 14.23 -27.80
N LYS A 791 49.12 14.44 -27.72
CA LYS A 791 49.86 15.26 -28.68
C LYS A 791 49.75 14.62 -30.07
N LYS A 792 48.70 14.90 -30.83
CA LYS A 792 48.77 15.06 -32.30
C LYS A 792 47.43 15.50 -32.93
N LYS A 793 47.51 16.69 -33.54
CA LYS A 793 46.76 17.21 -34.70
C LYS A 793 45.24 17.38 -34.58
N LYS A 794 44.88 18.65 -34.34
CA LYS A 794 43.73 19.41 -34.88
C LYS A 794 42.36 18.70 -34.82
N GLU A 795 41.79 18.66 -33.63
CA GLU A 795 40.54 19.35 -33.26
C GLU A 795 40.39 19.24 -31.73
N ARG A 796 40.18 20.37 -31.05
CA ARG A 796 40.13 20.46 -29.59
C ARG A 796 38.87 19.79 -29.06
N CYS A 797 39.02 18.75 -28.26
CA CYS A 797 38.04 18.41 -27.23
C CYS A 797 38.80 17.99 -25.95
N ASP A 798 39.47 18.95 -25.31
CA ASP A 798 40.07 18.82 -23.98
C ASP A 798 38.96 18.84 -22.89
N GLN A 799 37.99 17.93 -22.95
CA GLN A 799 36.95 17.84 -21.93
C GLN A 799 37.02 16.46 -21.27
N GLY A 800 37.56 16.42 -20.04
CA GLY A 800 37.46 15.24 -19.19
C GLY A 800 35.99 14.93 -18.92
N HIS A 801 35.62 13.65 -18.97
CA HIS A 801 34.27 13.19 -18.63
C HIS A 801 33.97 13.51 -17.16
N LYS A 802 32.82 14.16 -16.93
CA LYS A 802 32.23 14.31 -15.60
C LYS A 802 31.51 13.01 -15.24
N LEU A 803 31.87 12.44 -14.11
CA LEU A 803 31.39 11.14 -13.62
C LEU A 803 30.73 11.34 -12.25
N GLU A 804 29.70 10.55 -11.98
CA GLU A 804 29.02 10.51 -10.68
C GLU A 804 29.56 9.35 -9.85
N ARG A 805 29.65 9.54 -8.54
CA ARG A 805 30.06 8.50 -7.58
C ARG A 805 28.85 7.93 -6.85
N CYS A 806 28.95 6.64 -6.51
CA CYS A 806 27.98 5.96 -5.68
C CYS A 806 27.99 6.57 -4.27
N CYS A 807 26.83 6.96 -3.74
CA CYS A 807 26.77 7.59 -2.42
C CYS A 807 27.16 6.66 -1.26
N VAL A 808 27.15 5.34 -1.47
CA VAL A 808 27.48 4.32 -0.46
C VAL A 808 28.94 3.89 -0.60
N SER A 809 29.36 3.36 -1.76
CA SER A 809 30.75 2.90 -1.93
C SER A 809 31.73 4.04 -2.24
N MET A 810 31.26 5.24 -2.55
CA MET A 810 32.07 6.36 -3.07
C MET A 810 32.82 6.05 -4.37
N GLN A 811 32.54 4.91 -5.03
CA GLN A 811 33.18 4.52 -6.28
C GLN A 811 32.53 5.16 -7.50
N VAL A 812 33.27 5.28 -8.60
CA VAL A 812 32.72 5.76 -9.88
C VAL A 812 31.60 4.83 -10.38
N CYS A 813 30.44 5.42 -10.70
CA CYS A 813 29.29 4.67 -11.17
C CYS A 813 29.49 4.14 -12.61
N PRO A 814 29.15 2.86 -12.89
CA PRO A 814 29.12 2.33 -14.25
C PRO A 814 27.92 2.86 -15.06
N PRO A 815 27.91 2.72 -16.40
CA PRO A 815 26.80 3.13 -17.28
C PRO A 815 25.62 2.13 -17.25
N THR A 816 25.32 1.54 -16.09
CA THR A 816 24.18 0.63 -15.88
C THR A 816 23.04 1.36 -15.18
N PRO A 817 21.79 0.84 -15.18
CA PRO A 817 20.71 1.43 -14.40
C PRO A 817 21.00 1.35 -12.90
N LEU A 818 20.98 2.52 -12.26
CA LEU A 818 21.33 2.68 -10.85
C LEU A 818 20.13 3.09 -10.02
N TRP A 819 20.23 2.86 -8.71
CA TRP A 819 19.26 3.37 -7.76
C TRP A 819 19.41 4.88 -7.67
N PHE A 820 18.29 5.59 -7.71
CA PHE A 820 18.25 7.04 -7.76
C PHE A 820 17.38 7.61 -6.64
N CYS A 821 17.92 8.57 -5.91
CA CYS A 821 17.17 9.29 -4.89
C CYS A 821 16.46 10.50 -5.49
N LYS A 822 15.12 10.53 -5.45
CA LYS A 822 14.35 11.68 -5.91
C LYS A 822 14.59 12.96 -5.09
N CYS A 823 15.05 12.85 -3.84
CA CYS A 823 15.23 14.00 -2.93
C CYS A 823 16.56 14.72 -3.17
N CYS A 824 17.69 14.01 -3.12
CA CYS A 824 19.02 14.60 -3.27
C CYS A 824 19.65 14.41 -4.66
N ASN A 825 18.96 13.74 -5.59
CA ASN A 825 19.44 13.41 -6.93
C ASN A 825 20.71 12.53 -6.99
N ARG A 826 21.13 11.93 -5.87
CA ARG A 826 22.33 11.07 -5.81
C ARG A 826 22.02 9.64 -6.28
N LEU A 827 23.04 9.01 -6.86
CA LEU A 827 22.99 7.63 -7.35
C LEU A 827 23.60 6.64 -6.37
N THR A 828 23.12 5.41 -6.44
CA THR A 828 23.62 4.29 -5.65
C THR A 828 23.74 3.03 -6.48
N LEU A 829 24.92 2.44 -6.48
CA LEU A 829 25.19 1.13 -7.09
C LEU A 829 24.86 0.00 -6.09
N GLU A 830 25.40 0.11 -4.88
CA GLU A 830 25.23 -0.87 -3.81
C GLU A 830 24.31 -0.36 -2.71
N LEU A 831 23.47 -1.24 -2.17
CA LEU A 831 22.54 -0.87 -1.13
C LEU A 831 23.23 -0.85 0.23
N ALA A 832 22.91 0.19 1.01
CA ALA A 832 23.38 0.32 2.39
C ALA A 832 22.70 -0.73 3.30
N PRO A 833 23.40 -1.25 4.33
CA PRO A 833 22.82 -2.13 5.33
C PRO A 833 21.70 -1.44 6.13
N GLU A 834 20.64 -2.19 6.48
CA GLU A 834 19.50 -1.67 7.27
C GLU A 834 19.94 -1.02 8.59
N ALA A 835 20.98 -1.56 9.23
CA ALA A 835 21.52 -1.06 10.49
C ALA A 835 21.85 0.45 10.45
N LEU A 836 22.31 0.98 9.31
CA LEU A 836 22.62 2.41 9.17
C LEU A 836 21.41 3.31 9.42
N PHE A 837 20.22 2.83 9.05
CA PHE A 837 18.98 3.58 9.14
C PHE A 837 18.35 3.49 10.53
N THR A 838 18.67 2.45 11.30
CA THR A 838 18.12 2.17 12.64
C THR A 838 19.06 2.54 13.78
N LEU A 839 20.28 3.00 13.49
CA LEU A 839 21.23 3.43 14.52
C LEU A 839 20.61 4.48 15.46
N PRO A 840 20.54 4.23 16.79
CA PRO A 840 19.96 5.16 17.75
C PRO A 840 20.87 6.35 18.08
N SER A 841 22.19 6.13 18.07
CA SER A 841 23.24 7.14 18.19
C SER A 841 24.51 6.60 17.54
N PHE A 842 25.42 7.49 17.14
CA PHE A 842 26.75 7.06 16.74
C PHE A 842 27.54 6.68 18.00
N PRO A 843 27.97 5.42 18.14
CA PRO A 843 28.58 4.97 19.38
C PRO A 843 29.95 5.63 19.56
N ASN A 844 30.20 6.07 20.80
CA ASN A 844 31.52 6.55 21.23
C ASN A 844 32.59 5.45 21.26
N ASP A 845 32.26 4.20 20.92
CA ASP A 845 33.22 3.10 20.78
C ASP A 845 32.78 2.16 19.66
N LEU A 846 33.28 2.43 18.45
CA LEU A 846 32.94 1.71 17.22
C LEU A 846 33.43 0.25 17.20
N LYS A 847 34.29 -0.15 18.15
CA LYS A 847 34.83 -1.52 18.28
C LYS A 847 33.83 -2.50 18.89
N TRP A 848 32.75 -2.01 19.53
CA TRP A 848 31.75 -2.83 20.23
C TRP A 848 30.38 -2.83 19.55
N LEU A 849 30.32 -2.47 18.26
CA LEU A 849 29.09 -2.66 17.49
C LEU A 849 28.73 -4.15 17.49
N PRO A 850 27.54 -4.53 17.98
CA PRO A 850 27.24 -5.94 18.16
C PRO A 850 27.28 -6.71 16.83
N GLU A 851 27.75 -7.96 16.85
CA GLU A 851 27.85 -8.84 15.66
C GLU A 851 26.52 -8.97 14.89
N TYR A 852 25.37 -8.74 15.56
CA TYR A 852 24.04 -8.71 14.92
C TYR A 852 23.87 -7.55 13.91
N SER A 853 24.68 -6.49 14.00
CA SER A 853 24.61 -5.32 13.11
C SER A 853 25.13 -5.63 11.70
N PHE A 854 25.94 -6.69 11.58
CA PHE A 854 26.70 -7.03 10.38
C PHE A 854 26.35 -8.40 9.79
N SER A 855 25.67 -9.25 10.55
CA SER A 855 25.27 -10.59 10.14
C SER A 855 23.89 -10.58 9.47
N LYS A 856 23.83 -11.07 8.22
CA LYS A 856 22.59 -11.32 7.45
C LYS A 856 21.68 -10.10 7.30
N VAL A 857 22.28 -9.02 6.82
CA VAL A 857 21.60 -7.74 6.67
C VAL A 857 20.63 -7.77 5.50
N ALA A 858 19.35 -7.44 5.76
CA ALA A 858 18.42 -7.12 4.70
C ALA A 858 18.85 -5.81 4.04
N PHE A 859 19.11 -5.83 2.73
CA PHE A 859 19.41 -4.62 1.99
C PHE A 859 18.11 -3.89 1.65
N LYS A 860 17.95 -2.66 2.14
CA LYS A 860 16.82 -1.79 1.80
C LYS A 860 17.33 -0.71 0.83
N PRO A 861 16.65 -0.44 -0.30
CA PRO A 861 17.05 0.59 -1.24
C PRO A 861 16.64 1.97 -0.71
N PHE A 862 17.25 2.38 0.40
CA PHE A 862 17.04 3.69 1.00
C PHE A 862 18.23 4.58 0.71
N CYS A 863 17.96 5.86 0.48
CA CYS A 863 19.01 6.85 0.31
C CYS A 863 19.74 7.07 1.63
N LEU A 864 21.07 6.97 1.63
CA LEU A 864 21.92 7.21 2.80
C LEU A 864 21.66 8.57 3.48
N PHE A 865 21.35 9.62 2.72
CA PHE A 865 21.25 10.97 3.26
C PHE A 865 19.82 11.40 3.58
N CYS A 866 18.85 10.85 2.86
CA CYS A 866 17.45 11.27 2.97
C CYS A 866 16.56 10.21 3.62
N GLY A 867 17.01 8.96 3.75
CA GLY A 867 16.21 7.84 4.24
C GLY A 867 15.00 7.46 3.38
N ILE A 868 14.72 8.22 2.31
CA ILE A 868 13.62 7.93 1.38
C ILE A 868 13.95 6.76 0.46
N LEU A 869 12.90 6.11 -0.02
CA LEU A 869 13.00 5.02 -0.98
C LEU A 869 13.69 5.48 -2.28
N LEU A 870 14.77 4.79 -2.64
CA LEU A 870 15.42 4.91 -3.93
C LEU A 870 14.51 4.32 -5.01
N GLN A 871 14.47 4.98 -6.15
CA GLN A 871 13.68 4.55 -7.30
C GLN A 871 14.59 4.35 -8.49
N ARG A 872 14.13 3.59 -9.48
CA ARG A 872 14.76 3.60 -10.79
C ARG A 872 14.53 4.98 -11.43
N LYS A 873 15.57 5.57 -12.01
CA LYS A 873 15.45 6.81 -12.79
C LYS A 873 14.59 6.53 -14.03
N GLN A 874 13.37 7.03 -14.05
CA GLN A 874 12.49 6.97 -15.22
C GLN A 874 12.66 8.24 -16.05
N PRO A 875 12.67 8.15 -17.39
CA PRO A 875 12.65 9.33 -18.24
C PRO A 875 11.35 10.12 -18.06
N GLU A 876 11.45 11.45 -17.92
CA GLU A 876 10.31 12.35 -17.71
C GLU A 876 9.32 12.38 -18.90
N PHE A 877 9.77 12.04 -20.11
CA PHE A 877 9.00 12.16 -21.35
C PHE A 877 7.87 11.12 -21.54
N LEU A 878 7.63 10.23 -20.58
CA LEU A 878 6.60 9.18 -20.66
C LEU A 878 5.38 9.44 -19.75
N LEU A 879 5.32 10.62 -19.13
CA LEU A 879 4.17 11.08 -18.34
C LEU A 879 3.16 11.88 -19.19
N SER A 880 2.92 11.49 -20.44
CA SER A 880 1.84 12.09 -21.22
C SER A 880 0.49 11.52 -20.76
N ALA A 881 -0.37 12.40 -20.26
CA ALA A 881 -1.72 12.11 -19.80
C ALA A 881 -2.69 11.87 -20.97
N SER A 882 -2.51 10.78 -21.72
CA SER A 882 -3.62 10.20 -22.50
C SER A 882 -3.30 8.75 -22.86
N PRO A 883 -4.18 7.77 -22.55
CA PRO A 883 -4.24 6.58 -23.37
C PRO A 883 -4.69 7.03 -24.77
N VAL A 884 -3.91 6.71 -25.80
CA VAL A 884 -4.36 6.85 -27.19
C VAL A 884 -5.49 5.86 -27.44
#